data_AF-A0A4Y2G3B8-F1
#
_entry.id   AF-A0A4Y2G3B8-F1
#
_cell.length_a   1.000
_cell.length_b   1.000
_cell.length_c   1.000
_cell.angle_alpha   90.00
_cell.angle_beta   90.00
_cell.angle_gamma   90.00
#
_symmetry.space_group_name_H-M   'P 1'
#
loop_
_entity.id
_entity.type
_entity.pdbx_description
1 polymer ?
#
loop_
_entity_poly.entity_id
_entity_poly.type
_entity_poly.pdbx_seq_one_letter_code
_entity_poly.pdbx_strand_id
1 'polypeptide(L)'
;MKVLSSTSWGADKVSLMRIYRSLVRSKLDYGVPVYGSAAKSTLKMLDSVHHQGLRIATGAFRTTPIPSLHVISVRLSFTPTFGFRIGEVLRYFEIEDFPVVSNVEDPPPWKETQLDFIDDFLHFFKPSTSDIVFQQHFYDHRQHYSDYIPIYTDGSKSDNHVGSAAVFPDFTIAETLHPFCSVYTSELYAIYLGLLKISTLNFKKAIIYTDSRSGINALRSAKHNKHPLVMQCLHLHHTLKNSKIKYCWIPGHVGIPGNERADKAAKSANASREAFVPLIDALQAVKLSQHRVWQRIWDGQSNNKLYKIQPSIKGFGNLTIRKHDVILTRLRVGHAFLTHRHLLHSDPAPICNGRAKVNGRITVNGAPRDMRVFRKLSCYIMQDDHLLPHLTVRESIQLAARLKIPSSVSKQDREKAVDDCMEALGLSERQNNKASQLSGGQRKRLCIAQELVSNPPLIFLDEPTRLWQRFQDDGNVSRCYSTGRARVTMPNEDRYLAVTAKRNRRSTASDLSRQLSSATGTTVSRQTVYRRLGHIGLYARRPVRCVPLTETHCRLRLAWSIEHALWTLQQWSCVMFSDESRFSLQSDSLRTFIWRAPGTRYHQENTTERHRYGGVGWLVWRGIILGSRTDLHVQSVTMTGHIYRDVILEQHVRLFRGAMGAEFLFMDDNARPHRANIVDECLQSEDITRMDWPAYSPDLNPIEHVWDMLGRRIAARQPPPTCLPELWRALLDEWCNIPQDQIDNLILSMPRRCKACIASGLDSSSCLQCVQLLKSLAEEGRTVICTIHQPSARIFELFDKLYMLAEGHCIYRGSTKNLIPFLSEQGLSCPTYHNPADFATEVAAGEHGDWIWKLKTAIDTFDATSDVLSLADESFIFDGSSEVGLQASTLCLLEDQAENKPSLLKENALESSFGGYATSSWNQFKVLTYRSLICTLREPMATQLRFFAHLVVGLLLGMLYYGIGNDASKIFNNSGFLFFSLLFLIFTAMMPTVLTFPMEKTIFAREYINSWYSTRMYYLAKTVSEIPFQILFPVIYCSIVYWMTAQPNDLIRFGLFILSSIMISLVAQSVGLLIGAATSVQNAVFLAPVVSIPILLFSGFFISLDTIPPYLQWLSYISYIRYCFQSVLLGIYSLNRPELHCDKIFCPFQEPQDFLREMDMADGNLYVDYAAMWAFFFVFRVVSYYVLYFKMVYNR
;
A
#
# COMPACT_ATOMS: atom_id res chain seq x y z
N MET A 1 -42.10 -22.66 -18.35
CA MET A 1 -42.77 -23.96 -18.62
C MET A 1 -44.19 -23.88 -18.12
N LYS A 2 -45.13 -23.56 -19.01
CA LYS A 2 -46.56 -23.81 -18.79
C LYS A 2 -46.83 -25.21 -19.38
N VAL A 3 -47.50 -26.04 -18.61
CA VAL A 3 -48.12 -27.32 -18.99
C VAL A 3 -47.13 -28.46 -19.33
N LEU A 4 -46.71 -29.18 -18.28
CA LEU A 4 -46.32 -30.58 -18.38
C LEU A 4 -47.25 -31.37 -17.45
N SER A 5 -48.34 -31.86 -18.05
CA SER A 5 -49.15 -33.01 -17.64
C SER A 5 -50.25 -32.94 -16.56
N SER A 6 -50.83 -31.79 -16.17
CA SER A 6 -52.20 -31.77 -15.60
C SER A 6 -52.86 -30.37 -15.60
N THR A 7 -54.18 -30.33 -15.44
CA THR A 7 -55.05 -29.12 -15.43
C THR A 7 -55.02 -28.35 -14.10
N SER A 8 -54.36 -28.86 -13.06
CA SER A 8 -54.04 -28.11 -11.85
C SER A 8 -52.69 -27.42 -12.02
N TRP A 9 -52.59 -26.13 -11.70
CA TRP A 9 -51.36 -25.35 -11.87
C TRP A 9 -50.14 -25.98 -11.17
N GLY A 10 -49.26 -26.63 -11.94
CA GLY A 10 -48.00 -27.21 -11.48
C GLY A 10 -47.62 -28.45 -12.31
N ALA A 11 -46.33 -28.64 -12.62
CA ALA A 11 -45.88 -29.87 -13.29
C ALA A 11 -45.76 -31.02 -12.29
N ASP A 12 -46.16 -32.24 -12.69
CA ASP A 12 -46.08 -33.43 -11.84
C ASP A 12 -44.63 -33.71 -11.40
N LYS A 13 -44.46 -34.06 -10.11
CA LYS A 13 -43.18 -34.38 -9.47
C LYS A 13 -42.43 -35.49 -10.22
N VAL A 14 -43.13 -36.51 -10.72
CA VAL A 14 -42.49 -37.62 -11.45
C VAL A 14 -41.91 -37.13 -12.77
N SER A 15 -42.67 -36.30 -13.49
CA SER A 15 -42.26 -35.67 -14.74
C SER A 15 -41.08 -34.71 -14.58
N LEU A 16 -41.12 -33.83 -13.57
CA LEU A 16 -40.00 -32.94 -13.24
C LEU A 16 -38.74 -33.70 -12.82
N MET A 17 -38.89 -34.79 -12.07
CA MET A 17 -37.76 -35.65 -11.70
C MET A 17 -37.15 -36.37 -12.91
N ARG A 18 -37.96 -36.75 -13.91
CA ARG A 18 -37.44 -37.31 -15.17
C ARG A 18 -36.63 -36.27 -15.95
N ILE A 19 -37.13 -35.05 -16.07
CA ILE A 19 -36.45 -33.93 -16.75
C ILE A 19 -35.14 -33.59 -16.05
N TYR A 20 -35.15 -33.52 -14.72
CA TYR A 20 -33.94 -33.30 -13.94
C TYR A 20 -32.87 -34.37 -14.21
N ARG A 21 -33.28 -35.64 -14.20
CA ARG A 21 -32.37 -36.77 -14.43
C ARG A 21 -31.80 -36.76 -15.86
N SER A 22 -32.63 -36.48 -16.87
CA SER A 22 -32.23 -36.53 -18.28
C SER A 22 -31.38 -35.34 -18.72
N LEU A 23 -31.64 -34.14 -18.22
CA LEU A 23 -30.95 -32.93 -18.67
C LEU A 23 -29.84 -32.46 -17.74
N VAL A 24 -30.05 -32.56 -16.43
CA VAL A 24 -29.11 -32.00 -15.44
C VAL A 24 -28.19 -33.10 -14.90
N ARG A 25 -28.76 -34.19 -14.39
CA ARG A 25 -27.96 -35.28 -13.80
C ARG A 25 -27.07 -35.96 -14.84
N SER A 26 -27.59 -36.28 -16.03
CA SER A 26 -26.80 -36.89 -17.12
C SER A 26 -25.57 -36.06 -17.52
N LYS A 27 -25.69 -34.73 -17.59
CA LYS A 27 -24.60 -33.82 -17.96
C LYS A 27 -23.57 -33.66 -16.85
N LEU A 28 -24.03 -33.66 -15.60
CA LEU A 28 -23.14 -33.70 -14.44
C LEU A 28 -22.37 -35.01 -14.38
N ASP A 29 -23.07 -36.12 -14.58
CA ASP A 29 -22.50 -37.47 -14.61
C ASP A 29 -21.54 -37.67 -15.78
N TYR A 30 -21.76 -37.02 -16.94
CA TYR A 30 -20.83 -37.04 -18.08
C TYR A 30 -19.59 -36.17 -17.85
N GLY A 31 -19.76 -34.99 -17.22
CA GLY A 31 -18.67 -34.04 -16.98
C GLY A 31 -17.80 -34.33 -15.75
N VAL A 32 -18.06 -35.40 -14.98
CA VAL A 32 -17.33 -35.73 -13.74
C VAL A 32 -15.80 -35.72 -13.89
N PRO A 33 -15.19 -36.24 -14.99
CA PRO A 33 -13.73 -36.20 -15.15
C PRO A 33 -13.17 -34.76 -15.17
N VAL A 34 -13.91 -33.84 -15.80
CA VAL A 34 -13.55 -32.42 -15.90
C VAL A 34 -13.84 -31.69 -14.60
N TYR A 35 -14.95 -32.01 -13.94
CA TYR A 35 -15.33 -31.39 -12.67
C TYR A 35 -14.41 -31.82 -11.52
N GLY A 36 -13.88 -33.05 -11.53
CA GLY A 36 -12.95 -33.53 -10.50
C GLY A 36 -11.64 -32.75 -10.41
N SER A 37 -11.21 -32.11 -11.50
CA SER A 37 -10.03 -31.24 -11.53
C SER A 37 -10.35 -29.75 -11.31
N ALA A 38 -11.64 -29.38 -11.25
CA ALA A 38 -12.07 -28.00 -11.09
C ALA A 38 -11.91 -27.50 -9.63
N ALA A 39 -11.51 -26.24 -9.48
CA ALA A 39 -11.38 -25.61 -8.16
C ALA A 39 -12.72 -25.64 -7.38
N LYS A 40 -12.66 -25.80 -6.05
CA LYS A 40 -13.83 -25.87 -5.16
C LYS A 40 -14.81 -24.69 -5.33
N SER A 41 -14.32 -23.50 -5.69
CA SER A 41 -15.17 -22.33 -5.98
C SER A 41 -16.06 -22.52 -7.21
N THR A 42 -15.58 -23.24 -8.22
CA THR A 42 -16.30 -23.55 -9.46
C THR A 42 -17.33 -24.65 -9.23
N LEU A 43 -16.94 -25.70 -8.49
CA LEU A 43 -17.84 -26.78 -8.08
C LEU A 43 -19.01 -26.26 -7.24
N LYS A 44 -18.78 -25.29 -6.35
CA LYS A 44 -19.84 -24.68 -5.51
C LYS A 44 -20.96 -24.01 -6.32
N MET A 45 -20.64 -23.48 -7.50
CA MET A 45 -21.65 -22.92 -8.41
C MET A 45 -22.49 -24.02 -9.06
N LEU A 46 -21.84 -25.13 -9.44
CA LEU A 46 -22.49 -26.29 -10.03
C LEU A 46 -23.40 -27.00 -9.02
N ASP A 47 -22.94 -27.16 -7.78
CA ASP A 47 -23.70 -27.72 -6.66
C ASP A 47 -24.97 -26.89 -6.37
N SER A 48 -24.88 -25.55 -6.44
CA SER A 48 -26.05 -24.69 -6.25
C SER A 48 -27.13 -24.96 -7.30
N VAL A 49 -26.74 -25.14 -8.57
CA VAL A 49 -27.67 -25.40 -9.67
C VAL A 49 -28.28 -26.80 -9.54
N HIS A 50 -27.45 -27.81 -9.27
CA HIS A 50 -27.88 -29.18 -9.03
C HIS A 50 -28.89 -29.26 -7.88
N HIS A 51 -28.55 -28.72 -6.70
CA HIS A 51 -29.41 -28.75 -5.51
C HIS A 51 -30.71 -27.97 -5.71
N GLN A 52 -30.67 -26.83 -6.39
CA GLN A 52 -31.87 -26.04 -6.66
C GLN A 52 -32.79 -26.75 -7.66
N GLY A 53 -32.24 -27.35 -8.71
CA GLY A 53 -33.00 -28.18 -9.65
C GLY A 53 -33.66 -29.37 -8.96
N LEU A 54 -32.95 -30.02 -8.03
CA LEU A 54 -33.48 -31.15 -7.27
C LEU A 54 -34.62 -30.73 -6.32
N ARG A 55 -34.50 -29.57 -5.65
CA ARG A 55 -35.57 -29.04 -4.79
C ARG A 55 -36.84 -28.72 -5.58
N ILE A 56 -36.67 -28.10 -6.75
CA ILE A 56 -37.79 -27.79 -7.64
C ILE A 56 -38.46 -29.09 -8.11
N ALA A 57 -37.66 -30.07 -8.53
CA ALA A 57 -38.19 -31.33 -9.02
C ALA A 57 -38.83 -32.19 -7.92
N THR A 58 -38.38 -32.10 -6.67
CA THR A 58 -38.92 -32.87 -5.54
C THR A 58 -40.05 -32.17 -4.77
N GLY A 59 -40.20 -30.84 -4.95
CA GLY A 59 -41.10 -29.99 -4.18
C GLY A 59 -40.64 -29.72 -2.75
N ALA A 60 -39.38 -30.01 -2.43
CA ALA A 60 -38.88 -29.91 -1.07
C ALA A 60 -38.61 -28.45 -0.64
N PHE A 61 -38.90 -28.14 0.63
CA PHE A 61 -38.66 -26.82 1.20
C PHE A 61 -37.19 -26.40 1.11
N ARG A 62 -36.91 -25.10 1.09
CA ARG A 62 -35.52 -24.57 1.07
C ARG A 62 -34.68 -25.02 2.27
N THR A 63 -35.33 -25.34 3.39
CA THR A 63 -34.70 -25.80 4.63
C THR A 63 -34.35 -27.29 4.62
N THR A 64 -34.87 -28.09 3.68
CA THR A 64 -34.60 -29.53 3.65
C THR A 64 -33.10 -29.80 3.49
N PRO A 65 -32.48 -30.66 4.32
CA PRO A 65 -31.07 -30.99 4.20
C PRO A 65 -30.72 -31.56 2.83
N ILE A 66 -29.59 -31.12 2.27
CA ILE A 66 -29.09 -31.58 0.98
C ILE A 66 -28.91 -33.11 0.90
N PRO A 67 -28.39 -33.81 1.94
CA PRO A 67 -28.25 -35.26 1.92
C PRO A 67 -29.59 -35.98 1.71
N SER A 68 -30.66 -35.52 2.39
CA SER A 68 -32.01 -36.09 2.27
C SER A 68 -32.58 -35.92 0.86
N LEU A 69 -32.30 -34.78 0.21
CA LEU A 69 -32.70 -34.52 -1.17
C LEU A 69 -32.04 -35.51 -2.15
N HIS A 70 -30.76 -35.80 -1.95
CA HIS A 70 -30.02 -36.75 -2.79
C HIS A 70 -30.56 -38.16 -2.66
N VAL A 71 -30.93 -38.61 -1.45
CA VAL A 71 -31.53 -39.93 -1.21
C VAL A 71 -32.86 -40.09 -1.97
N ILE A 72 -33.73 -39.06 -1.94
CA ILE A 72 -35.01 -39.04 -2.67
C ILE A 72 -34.81 -39.14 -4.19
N SER A 73 -33.64 -38.74 -4.69
CA SER A 73 -33.32 -38.75 -6.13
C SER A 73 -32.89 -40.10 -6.69
N VAL A 74 -32.64 -41.12 -5.86
CA VAL A 74 -32.06 -42.39 -6.29
C VAL A 74 -33.12 -43.30 -6.90
N ARG A 75 -33.10 -43.43 -8.23
CA ARG A 75 -33.56 -44.64 -8.93
C ARG A 75 -32.45 -45.02 -9.90
N LEU A 76 -32.15 -46.32 -10.03
CA LEU A 76 -31.09 -46.83 -10.90
C LEU A 76 -31.23 -46.25 -12.32
N SER A 77 -30.22 -45.51 -12.75
CA SER A 77 -30.09 -44.99 -14.11
C SER A 77 -29.55 -46.08 -15.04
N PHE A 78 -30.03 -46.14 -16.28
CA PHE A 78 -29.48 -47.01 -17.34
C PHE A 78 -28.04 -46.64 -17.79
N THR A 79 -27.51 -45.50 -17.34
CA THR A 79 -26.09 -45.14 -17.51
C THR A 79 -25.23 -45.95 -16.54
N PRO A 80 -24.17 -46.65 -17.02
CA PRO A 80 -23.28 -47.42 -16.16
C PRO A 80 -22.72 -46.54 -15.05
N THR A 81 -22.68 -47.10 -13.84
CA THR A 81 -22.23 -46.41 -12.63
C THR A 81 -20.86 -45.78 -12.85
N PHE A 82 -20.60 -44.64 -12.20
CA PHE A 82 -19.35 -43.90 -12.33
C PHE A 82 -18.08 -44.79 -12.26
N GLY A 83 -18.10 -45.85 -11.44
CA GLY A 83 -17.04 -46.87 -11.38
C GLY A 83 -16.71 -47.52 -12.73
N PHE A 84 -17.72 -47.95 -13.50
CA PHE A 84 -17.52 -48.55 -14.82
C PHE A 84 -16.95 -47.54 -15.84
N ARG A 85 -17.27 -46.25 -15.71
CA ARG A 85 -16.80 -45.20 -16.64
C ARG A 85 -15.41 -44.69 -16.31
N ILE A 86 -15.02 -44.69 -15.03
CA ILE A 86 -13.66 -44.32 -14.63
C ILE A 86 -12.68 -45.49 -14.79
N GLY A 87 -13.16 -46.74 -14.89
CA GLY A 87 -12.33 -47.92 -15.10
C GLY A 87 -11.38 -47.81 -16.30
N GLU A 88 -11.82 -47.25 -17.43
CA GLU A 88 -10.93 -47.03 -18.59
C GLU A 88 -9.81 -46.00 -18.30
N VAL A 89 -10.12 -44.96 -17.53
CA VAL A 89 -9.15 -43.93 -17.13
C VAL A 89 -8.18 -44.50 -16.08
N LEU A 90 -8.66 -45.32 -15.15
CA LEU A 90 -7.82 -46.00 -14.17
C LEU A 90 -6.87 -46.99 -14.85
N ARG A 91 -7.34 -47.73 -15.87
CA ARG A 91 -6.48 -48.58 -16.71
C ARG A 91 -5.41 -47.78 -17.45
N TYR A 92 -5.72 -46.58 -17.95
CA TYR A 92 -4.71 -45.69 -18.55
C TYR A 92 -3.59 -45.31 -17.57
N PHE A 93 -3.90 -45.20 -16.28
CA PHE A 93 -2.92 -44.95 -15.22
C PHE A 93 -2.37 -46.22 -14.56
N GLU A 94 -2.58 -47.40 -15.15
CA GLU A 94 -2.12 -48.72 -14.66
C GLU A 94 -2.68 -49.08 -13.26
N ILE A 95 -3.91 -48.67 -12.95
CA ILE A 95 -4.58 -48.93 -11.66
C ILE A 95 -5.71 -49.95 -11.85
N GLU A 96 -5.61 -51.12 -11.18
CA GLU A 96 -6.64 -52.15 -11.16
C GLU A 96 -7.85 -51.76 -10.30
N ASP A 97 -9.01 -52.41 -10.49
CA ASP A 97 -10.23 -52.15 -9.72
C ASP A 97 -10.08 -52.66 -8.27
N PHE A 98 -10.25 -51.77 -7.27
CA PHE A 98 -10.18 -52.11 -5.85
C PHE A 98 -11.40 -51.59 -5.05
N PRO A 99 -11.81 -52.27 -3.96
CA PRO A 99 -12.98 -51.88 -3.18
C PRO A 99 -12.72 -50.61 -2.34
N VAL A 100 -13.47 -49.53 -2.62
CA VAL A 100 -13.34 -48.25 -1.91
C VAL A 100 -14.35 -48.15 -0.75
N VAL A 101 -13.89 -47.80 0.45
CA VAL A 101 -14.79 -47.51 1.58
C VAL A 101 -15.30 -46.08 1.50
N SER A 102 -16.62 -45.93 1.51
CA SER A 102 -17.27 -44.62 1.61
C SER A 102 -17.25 -44.09 3.04
N ASN A 103 -17.25 -42.77 3.19
CA ASN A 103 -17.23 -42.13 4.52
C ASN A 103 -18.50 -42.50 5.30
N VAL A 104 -18.32 -42.98 6.53
CA VAL A 104 -19.41 -43.29 7.47
C VAL A 104 -20.09 -41.99 7.92
N GLU A 105 -21.41 -41.99 8.07
CA GLU A 105 -22.18 -40.82 8.52
C GLU A 105 -21.73 -40.34 9.91
N ASP A 106 -21.71 -39.02 10.10
CA ASP A 106 -21.33 -38.40 11.37
C ASP A 106 -22.28 -38.87 12.50
N PRO A 107 -21.79 -39.07 13.74
CA PRO A 107 -22.66 -39.44 14.84
C PRO A 107 -23.57 -38.25 15.16
N PRO A 108 -24.82 -38.49 15.60
CA PRO A 108 -25.75 -37.41 15.88
C PRO A 108 -25.19 -36.47 16.96
N PRO A 109 -25.40 -35.14 16.83
CA PRO A 109 -24.71 -34.13 17.64
C PRO A 109 -24.96 -34.19 19.15
N TRP A 110 -25.99 -34.90 19.59
CA TRP A 110 -26.31 -35.12 21.01
C TRP A 110 -25.59 -36.32 21.64
N LYS A 111 -24.83 -37.10 20.88
CA LYS A 111 -23.90 -38.11 21.41
C LYS A 111 -22.53 -37.48 21.60
N GLU A 112 -22.29 -36.86 22.75
CA GLU A 112 -20.93 -36.48 23.14
C GLU A 112 -20.20 -37.67 23.75
N THR A 113 -19.07 -38.05 23.14
CA THR A 113 -18.16 -39.05 23.69
C THR A 113 -16.80 -38.39 23.88
N GLN A 114 -16.36 -38.29 25.13
CA GLN A 114 -14.99 -37.94 25.48
C GLN A 114 -14.16 -39.22 25.50
N LEU A 115 -13.09 -39.27 24.71
CA LEU A 115 -12.08 -40.33 24.76
C LEU A 115 -11.02 -39.94 25.80
N ASP A 116 -10.58 -40.89 26.63
CA ASP A 116 -9.54 -40.65 27.63
C ASP A 116 -8.14 -40.83 27.03
N PHE A 117 -7.35 -39.74 27.02
CA PHE A 117 -5.96 -39.74 26.54
C PHE A 117 -4.98 -39.57 27.71
N ILE A 118 -3.80 -40.20 27.59
CA ILE A 118 -2.68 -40.01 28.51
C ILE A 118 -1.53 -39.31 27.77
N ASP A 119 -1.02 -38.23 28.36
CA ASP A 119 -0.15 -37.25 27.67
C ASP A 119 1.28 -37.21 28.21
N ASP A 120 1.66 -38.15 29.07
CA ASP A 120 2.92 -38.15 29.84
C ASP A 120 4.19 -37.98 28.96
N PHE A 121 4.16 -38.47 27.71
CA PHE A 121 5.31 -38.40 26.79
C PHE A 121 5.32 -37.17 25.86
N LEU A 122 4.25 -36.35 25.82
CA LEU A 122 4.11 -35.26 24.85
C LEU A 122 5.06 -34.07 25.10
N HIS A 123 5.57 -33.91 26.32
CA HIS A 123 6.47 -32.82 26.71
C HIS A 123 7.93 -33.04 26.29
N PHE A 124 8.31 -34.28 25.94
CA PHE A 124 9.68 -34.60 25.57
C PHE A 124 9.92 -34.38 24.06
N PHE A 125 11.02 -33.70 23.74
CA PHE A 125 11.43 -33.48 22.35
C PHE A 125 12.32 -34.65 21.90
N LYS A 126 11.77 -35.51 21.02
CA LYS A 126 12.41 -36.76 20.58
C LYS A 126 13.87 -36.60 20.09
N PRO A 127 14.25 -35.57 19.29
CA PRO A 127 15.63 -35.41 18.82
C PRO A 127 16.66 -35.09 19.91
N SER A 128 16.24 -34.57 21.07
CA SER A 128 17.14 -34.12 22.14
C SER A 128 17.10 -35.02 23.38
N THR A 129 16.17 -35.96 23.45
CA THR A 129 15.95 -36.83 24.62
C THR A 129 16.49 -38.22 24.32
N SER A 130 17.29 -38.80 25.22
CA SER A 130 17.89 -40.12 25.00
C SER A 130 16.87 -41.25 25.18
N ASP A 131 17.09 -42.35 24.45
CA ASP A 131 16.20 -43.52 24.44
C ASP A 131 16.03 -44.15 25.83
N ILE A 132 17.08 -44.14 26.65
CA ILE A 132 17.07 -44.68 28.02
C ILE A 132 16.08 -43.90 28.92
N VAL A 133 15.98 -42.59 28.75
CA VAL A 133 15.07 -41.74 29.55
C VAL A 133 13.61 -42.09 29.24
N PHE A 134 13.29 -42.33 27.96
CA PHE A 134 11.96 -42.77 27.55
C PHE A 134 11.62 -44.16 28.09
N GLN A 135 12.57 -45.10 28.10
CA GLN A 135 12.37 -46.42 28.69
C GLN A 135 12.09 -46.32 30.20
N GLN A 136 12.86 -45.52 30.94
CA GLN A 136 12.68 -45.33 32.39
C GLN A 136 11.29 -44.76 32.71
N HIS A 137 10.91 -43.65 32.05
CA HIS A 137 9.59 -43.06 32.22
C HIS A 137 8.45 -44.02 31.81
N PHE A 138 8.68 -44.85 30.79
CA PHE A 138 7.72 -45.87 30.40
C PHE A 138 7.52 -46.95 31.46
N TYR A 139 8.58 -47.41 32.12
CA TYR A 139 8.47 -48.36 33.22
C TYR A 139 7.74 -47.76 34.43
N ASP A 140 8.02 -46.50 34.79
CA ASP A 140 7.32 -45.80 35.87
C ASP A 140 5.83 -45.62 35.55
N HIS A 141 5.51 -45.22 34.31
CA HIS A 141 4.14 -45.15 33.82
C HIS A 141 3.44 -46.52 33.90
N ARG A 142 4.13 -47.61 33.55
CA ARG A 142 3.57 -48.98 33.64
C ARG A 142 3.32 -49.42 35.07
N GLN A 143 4.13 -48.98 36.04
CA GLN A 143 3.87 -49.24 37.46
C GLN A 143 2.59 -48.53 37.92
N HIS A 144 2.43 -47.26 37.53
CA HIS A 144 1.24 -46.47 37.87
C HIS A 144 -0.06 -47.05 37.29
N TYR A 145 -0.01 -47.60 36.07
CA TYR A 145 -1.15 -48.23 35.39
C TYR A 145 -1.05 -49.77 35.37
N SER A 146 -0.58 -50.37 36.46
CA SER A 146 -0.41 -51.82 36.59
C SER A 146 -1.73 -52.62 36.51
N ASP A 147 -2.86 -51.99 36.86
CA ASP A 147 -4.21 -52.55 36.78
C ASP A 147 -4.85 -52.49 35.38
N TYR A 148 -4.16 -51.89 34.40
CA TYR A 148 -4.58 -51.83 33.00
C TYR A 148 -3.76 -52.79 32.12
N ILE A 149 -4.46 -53.49 31.23
CA ILE A 149 -3.85 -54.40 30.25
C ILE A 149 -3.20 -53.58 29.12
N PRO A 150 -1.89 -53.74 28.83
CA PRO A 150 -1.21 -53.01 27.79
C PRO A 150 -1.40 -53.66 26.42
N ILE A 151 -1.86 -52.90 25.45
CA ILE A 151 -2.04 -53.32 24.05
C ILE A 151 -1.20 -52.40 23.18
N TYR A 152 -0.30 -52.96 22.38
CA TYR A 152 0.61 -52.18 21.53
C TYR A 152 0.16 -52.29 20.08
N THR A 153 0.08 -51.17 19.38
CA THR A 153 -0.42 -51.12 18.01
C THR A 153 0.56 -50.38 17.13
N ASP A 154 0.87 -50.96 15.97
CA ASP A 154 1.72 -50.33 14.97
C ASP A 154 1.26 -50.63 13.53
N GLY A 155 1.59 -49.72 12.61
CA GLY A 155 1.31 -49.84 11.19
C GLY A 155 2.54 -49.55 10.33
N SER A 156 2.87 -50.47 9.43
CA SER A 156 4.05 -50.38 8.55
C SER A 156 3.67 -50.29 7.07
N LYS A 157 4.52 -49.63 6.28
CA LYS A 157 4.45 -49.59 4.82
C LYS A 157 5.83 -49.72 4.19
N SER A 158 5.96 -50.62 3.22
CA SER A 158 7.04 -50.68 2.23
C SER A 158 6.44 -50.57 0.81
N ASP A 159 7.29 -50.56 -0.22
CA ASP A 159 6.86 -50.23 -1.60
C ASP A 159 5.70 -51.10 -2.12
N ASN A 160 5.64 -52.37 -1.71
CA ASN A 160 4.61 -53.32 -2.14
C ASN A 160 3.81 -53.95 -0.99
N HIS A 161 4.04 -53.54 0.26
CA HIS A 161 3.42 -54.17 1.42
C HIS A 161 2.97 -53.14 2.44
N VAL A 162 1.72 -53.25 2.91
CA VAL A 162 1.18 -52.47 4.00
C VAL A 162 0.64 -53.45 5.03
N GLY A 163 1.14 -53.39 6.26
CA GLY A 163 0.76 -54.31 7.33
C GLY A 163 0.44 -53.57 8.61
N SER A 164 -0.55 -54.05 9.35
CA SER A 164 -1.00 -53.48 10.63
C SER A 164 -1.01 -54.56 11.69
N ALA A 165 -0.56 -54.26 12.91
CA ALA A 165 -0.53 -55.24 13.99
C ALA A 165 -0.97 -54.67 15.34
N ALA A 166 -1.60 -55.53 16.14
CA ALA A 166 -1.94 -55.29 17.54
C ALA A 166 -1.41 -56.45 18.39
N VAL A 167 -0.55 -56.13 19.35
CA VAL A 167 0.10 -57.08 20.27
C VAL A 167 -0.57 -56.97 21.64
N PHE A 168 -1.14 -58.09 22.08
CA PHE A 168 -1.67 -58.30 23.42
C PHE A 168 -0.63 -59.06 24.26
N PRO A 169 -0.76 -59.11 25.59
CA PRO A 169 0.17 -59.87 26.43
C PRO A 169 0.30 -61.34 26.02
N ASP A 170 -0.82 -61.97 25.64
CA ASP A 170 -0.90 -63.42 25.41
C ASP A 170 -0.83 -63.81 23.92
N PHE A 171 -1.11 -62.89 23.00
CA PHE A 171 -1.14 -63.19 21.56
C PHE A 171 -0.93 -61.92 20.71
N THR A 172 -0.58 -62.13 19.44
CA THR A 172 -0.38 -61.05 18.45
C THR A 172 -1.30 -61.24 17.27
N ILE A 173 -1.88 -60.15 16.76
CA ILE A 173 -2.66 -60.14 15.53
C ILE A 173 -1.98 -59.21 14.54
N ALA A 174 -1.79 -59.68 13.32
CA ALA A 174 -1.26 -58.88 12.23
C ALA A 174 -2.03 -59.20 10.93
N GLU A 175 -2.45 -58.17 10.21
CA GLU A 175 -3.19 -58.27 8.95
C GLU A 175 -2.51 -57.44 7.85
N THR A 176 -2.58 -57.90 6.61
CA THR A 176 -2.09 -57.13 5.45
C THR A 176 -3.21 -56.33 4.81
N LEU A 177 -2.90 -55.06 4.54
CA LEU A 177 -3.77 -54.11 3.85
C LEU A 177 -3.34 -53.92 2.41
N HIS A 178 -4.20 -53.26 1.62
CA HIS A 178 -3.93 -52.97 0.22
C HIS A 178 -2.68 -52.07 0.07
N PRO A 179 -1.82 -52.26 -0.95
CA PRO A 179 -0.61 -51.45 -1.15
C PRO A 179 -0.86 -49.94 -1.25
N PHE A 180 -2.06 -49.55 -1.69
CA PHE A 180 -2.46 -48.14 -1.78
C PHE A 180 -2.76 -47.48 -0.44
N CYS A 181 -3.02 -48.26 0.62
CA CYS A 181 -3.24 -47.71 1.96
C CYS A 181 -1.98 -46.97 2.44
N SER A 182 -2.18 -45.84 3.12
CA SER A 182 -1.09 -45.07 3.72
C SER A 182 -0.62 -45.70 5.03
N VAL A 183 0.59 -45.35 5.49
CA VAL A 183 1.09 -45.71 6.83
C VAL A 183 0.07 -45.27 7.88
N TYR A 184 -0.44 -44.05 7.75
CA TYR A 184 -1.47 -43.51 8.63
C TYR A 184 -2.75 -44.36 8.69
N THR A 185 -3.23 -44.86 7.55
CA THR A 185 -4.37 -45.79 7.52
C THR A 185 -4.03 -47.11 8.19
N SER A 186 -2.81 -47.61 8.00
CA SER A 186 -2.31 -48.81 8.66
C SER A 186 -2.26 -48.66 10.19
N GLU A 187 -1.74 -47.53 10.69
CA GLU A 187 -1.67 -47.21 12.12
C GLU A 187 -3.08 -47.09 12.73
N LEU A 188 -4.01 -46.44 12.04
CA LEU A 188 -5.42 -46.36 12.49
C LEU A 188 -6.10 -47.74 12.49
N TYR A 189 -5.80 -48.58 11.50
CA TYR A 189 -6.35 -49.93 11.44
C TYR A 189 -5.77 -50.81 12.55
N ALA A 190 -4.51 -50.63 12.93
CA ALA A 190 -3.91 -51.31 14.09
C ALA A 190 -4.66 -50.98 15.39
N ILE A 191 -5.01 -49.71 15.60
CA ILE A 191 -5.84 -49.28 16.74
C ILE A 191 -7.24 -49.90 16.68
N TYR A 192 -7.85 -49.92 15.48
CA TYR A 192 -9.14 -50.55 15.26
C TYR A 192 -9.11 -52.06 15.59
N LEU A 193 -8.08 -52.79 15.16
CA LEU A 193 -7.90 -54.21 15.50
C LEU A 193 -7.78 -54.44 17.01
N GLY A 194 -7.03 -53.57 17.69
CA GLY A 194 -6.95 -53.56 19.15
C GLY A 194 -8.34 -53.42 19.79
N LEU A 195 -9.11 -52.41 19.40
CA LEU A 195 -10.46 -52.16 19.91
C LEU A 195 -11.44 -53.29 19.60
N LEU A 196 -11.39 -53.82 18.37
CA LEU A 196 -12.24 -54.93 17.95
C LEU A 196 -12.02 -56.15 18.85
N LYS A 197 -10.77 -56.44 19.20
CA LYS A 197 -10.43 -57.59 20.03
C LYS A 197 -10.72 -57.37 21.50
N ILE A 198 -10.59 -56.14 21.99
CA ILE A 198 -11.11 -55.74 23.30
C ILE A 198 -12.62 -56.00 23.37
N SER A 199 -13.37 -55.68 22.30
CA SER A 199 -14.80 -55.93 22.24
C SER A 199 -15.13 -57.43 22.24
N THR A 200 -14.35 -58.26 21.57
CA THR A 200 -14.63 -59.71 21.52
C THR A 200 -14.23 -60.43 22.81
N LEU A 201 -13.17 -59.98 23.49
CA LEU A 201 -12.62 -60.63 24.68
C LEU A 201 -13.11 -59.99 26.00
N ASN A 202 -13.87 -58.88 25.91
CA ASN A 202 -14.55 -58.21 27.01
C ASN A 202 -13.62 -57.76 28.17
N PHE A 203 -12.48 -57.15 27.84
CA PHE A 203 -11.56 -56.61 28.86
C PHE A 203 -12.18 -55.41 29.60
N LYS A 204 -12.05 -55.37 30.94
CA LYS A 204 -12.61 -54.30 31.79
C LYS A 204 -11.75 -53.02 31.84
N LYS A 205 -10.42 -53.15 31.77
CA LYS A 205 -9.45 -52.04 31.81
C LYS A 205 -8.32 -52.30 30.82
N ALA A 206 -8.13 -51.42 29.84
CA ALA A 206 -7.07 -51.57 28.83
C ALA A 206 -6.45 -50.21 28.44
N ILE A 207 -5.16 -50.21 28.13
CA ILE A 207 -4.46 -49.06 27.55
C ILE A 207 -3.94 -49.45 26.17
N ILE A 208 -4.28 -48.64 25.17
CA ILE A 208 -3.74 -48.77 23.81
C ILE A 208 -2.55 -47.82 23.68
N TYR A 209 -1.37 -48.39 23.51
CA TYR A 209 -0.13 -47.69 23.22
C TYR A 209 0.12 -47.69 21.71
N THR A 210 0.31 -46.50 21.15
CA THR A 210 0.64 -46.30 19.74
C THR A 210 1.74 -45.25 19.61
N ASP A 211 2.65 -45.46 18.67
CA ASP A 211 3.66 -44.48 18.29
C ASP A 211 3.22 -43.50 17.20
N SER A 212 2.02 -43.72 16.65
CA SER A 212 1.37 -42.78 15.73
C SER A 212 0.76 -41.59 16.47
N ARG A 213 1.52 -40.51 16.59
CA ARG A 213 0.99 -39.22 17.08
C ARG A 213 -0.13 -38.71 16.18
N SER A 214 -0.05 -38.99 14.88
CA SER A 214 -1.10 -38.68 13.91
C SER A 214 -2.40 -39.43 14.20
N GLY A 215 -2.33 -40.73 14.53
CA GLY A 215 -3.49 -41.54 14.89
C GLY A 215 -4.20 -41.04 16.16
N ILE A 216 -3.45 -40.68 17.19
CA ILE A 216 -4.02 -40.11 18.42
C ILE A 216 -4.66 -38.75 18.17
N ASN A 217 -3.99 -37.86 17.43
CA ASN A 217 -4.55 -36.57 17.07
C ASN A 217 -5.82 -36.71 16.23
N ALA A 218 -5.89 -37.73 15.38
CA ALA A 218 -7.07 -38.05 14.60
C ALA A 218 -8.26 -38.47 15.48
N LEU A 219 -8.02 -39.29 16.50
CA LEU A 219 -9.04 -39.66 17.49
C LEU A 219 -9.45 -38.48 18.37
N ARG A 220 -8.51 -37.61 18.79
CA ARG A 220 -8.82 -36.34 19.51
C ARG A 220 -9.70 -35.41 18.70
N SER A 221 -9.41 -35.29 17.41
CA SER A 221 -10.10 -34.41 16.47
C SER A 221 -11.23 -35.11 15.72
N ALA A 222 -11.75 -36.23 16.23
CA ALA A 222 -12.69 -37.06 15.50
C ALA A 222 -14.02 -36.38 15.12
N LYS A 223 -14.41 -35.28 15.81
CA LYS A 223 -15.53 -34.40 15.41
C LYS A 223 -15.30 -33.68 14.05
N HIS A 224 -14.04 -33.55 13.62
CA HIS A 224 -13.64 -32.83 12.40
C HIS A 224 -12.91 -33.72 11.39
N ASN A 225 -12.49 -34.93 11.78
CA ASN A 225 -11.78 -35.87 10.92
C ASN A 225 -12.74 -36.85 10.26
N LYS A 226 -12.77 -36.86 8.92
CA LYS A 226 -13.71 -37.67 8.11
C LYS A 226 -13.16 -39.04 7.71
N HIS A 227 -12.04 -39.48 8.30
CA HIS A 227 -11.45 -40.76 7.95
C HIS A 227 -12.35 -41.93 8.41
N PRO A 228 -12.69 -42.91 7.55
CA PRO A 228 -13.66 -43.95 7.88
C PRO A 228 -13.24 -44.81 9.09
N LEU A 229 -11.93 -45.10 9.23
CA LEU A 229 -11.43 -45.88 10.37
C LEU A 229 -11.52 -45.15 11.72
N VAL A 230 -11.39 -43.82 11.74
CA VAL A 230 -11.53 -43.02 12.98
C VAL A 230 -12.96 -43.14 13.51
N MET A 231 -13.93 -43.06 12.60
CA MET A 231 -15.34 -43.23 12.90
C MET A 231 -15.67 -44.66 13.36
N GLN A 232 -15.07 -45.67 12.74
CA GLN A 232 -15.22 -47.06 13.18
C GLN A 232 -14.62 -47.30 14.57
N CYS A 233 -13.46 -46.71 14.87
CA CYS A 233 -12.85 -46.74 16.20
C CYS A 233 -13.75 -46.08 17.26
N LEU A 234 -14.30 -44.90 16.95
CA LEU A 234 -15.27 -44.21 17.83
C LEU A 234 -16.53 -45.04 18.07
N HIS A 235 -17.07 -45.66 17.01
CA HIS A 235 -18.26 -46.49 17.11
C HIS A 235 -18.00 -47.70 18.02
N LEU A 236 -16.88 -48.42 17.80
CA LEU A 236 -16.49 -49.54 18.65
C LEU A 236 -16.25 -49.12 20.11
N HIS A 237 -15.57 -47.99 20.33
CA HIS A 237 -15.38 -47.47 21.69
C HIS A 237 -16.72 -47.17 22.37
N HIS A 238 -17.71 -46.64 21.65
CA HIS A 238 -19.04 -46.40 22.19
C HIS A 238 -19.77 -47.71 22.55
N THR A 239 -19.58 -48.79 21.79
CA THR A 239 -20.14 -50.11 22.16
C THR A 239 -19.52 -50.63 23.45
N LEU A 240 -18.30 -50.19 23.78
CA LEU A 240 -17.52 -50.60 24.95
C LEU A 240 -17.64 -49.65 26.17
N LYS A 241 -18.81 -49.03 26.36
CA LYS A 241 -19.07 -48.09 27.49
C LYS A 241 -18.79 -48.64 28.90
N ASN A 242 -18.83 -49.97 29.07
CA ASN A 242 -18.59 -50.63 30.37
C ASN A 242 -17.10 -50.94 30.63
N SER A 243 -16.21 -50.66 29.68
CA SER A 243 -14.76 -50.87 29.78
C SER A 243 -14.03 -49.54 29.87
N LYS A 244 -13.06 -49.42 30.80
CA LYS A 244 -12.21 -48.23 30.90
C LYS A 244 -11.04 -48.37 29.94
N ILE A 245 -11.12 -47.72 28.77
CA ILE A 245 -10.09 -47.75 27.73
C ILE A 245 -9.40 -46.38 27.66
N LYS A 246 -8.07 -46.36 27.78
CA LYS A 246 -7.25 -45.14 27.64
C LYS A 246 -6.30 -45.26 26.44
N TYR A 247 -5.98 -44.14 25.80
CA TYR A 247 -5.06 -44.07 24.66
C TYR A 247 -3.79 -43.30 25.03
N CYS A 248 -2.62 -43.88 24.80
CA CYS A 248 -1.33 -43.27 25.14
C CYS A 248 -0.41 -43.24 23.92
N TRP A 249 0.19 -42.07 23.66
CA TRP A 249 1.26 -41.96 22.67
C TRP A 249 2.58 -42.42 23.28
N ILE A 250 3.35 -43.22 22.56
CA ILE A 250 4.72 -43.60 22.94
C ILE A 250 5.71 -43.31 21.81
N PRO A 251 6.98 -43.02 22.09
CA PRO A 251 7.96 -42.79 21.03
C PRO A 251 8.37 -44.12 20.37
N GLY A 252 8.26 -44.19 19.04
CA GLY A 252 8.67 -45.37 18.27
C GLY A 252 10.20 -45.53 18.13
N HIS A 253 10.66 -46.78 18.00
CA HIS A 253 12.07 -47.21 17.89
C HIS A 253 12.97 -46.89 19.10
N VAL A 254 12.39 -46.86 20.29
CA VAL A 254 13.09 -46.55 21.54
C VAL A 254 13.34 -47.80 22.39
N GLY A 255 13.10 -49.00 21.85
CA GLY A 255 13.40 -50.26 22.56
C GLY A 255 12.34 -50.68 23.58
N ILE A 256 11.10 -50.18 23.49
CA ILE A 256 9.98 -50.63 24.31
C ILE A 256 9.53 -52.02 23.81
N PRO A 257 9.68 -53.11 24.59
CA PRO A 257 9.53 -54.48 24.06
C PRO A 257 8.15 -54.81 23.47
N GLY A 258 7.09 -54.14 23.92
CA GLY A 258 5.75 -54.28 23.35
C GLY A 258 5.59 -53.60 21.99
N ASN A 259 6.16 -52.40 21.83
CA ASN A 259 6.10 -51.62 20.59
C ASN A 259 7.00 -52.25 19.51
N GLU A 260 8.21 -52.66 19.86
CA GLU A 260 9.13 -53.33 18.91
C GLU A 260 8.53 -54.66 18.40
N ARG A 261 7.77 -55.36 19.24
CA ARG A 261 7.02 -56.56 18.82
C ARG A 261 5.88 -56.21 17.86
N ALA A 262 5.18 -55.09 18.07
CA ALA A 262 4.14 -54.63 17.15
C ALA A 262 4.72 -54.22 15.79
N ASP A 263 5.84 -53.47 15.78
CA ASP A 263 6.54 -53.08 14.54
C ASP A 263 7.04 -54.28 13.74
N LYS A 264 7.65 -55.26 14.42
CA LYS A 264 8.07 -56.49 13.77
C LYS A 264 6.89 -57.27 13.18
N ALA A 265 5.78 -57.38 13.93
CA ALA A 265 4.60 -58.11 13.50
C ALA A 265 3.87 -57.41 12.33
N ALA A 266 3.83 -56.07 12.31
CA ALA A 266 3.26 -55.30 11.21
C ALA A 266 4.06 -55.47 9.91
N LYS A 267 5.40 -55.53 10.00
CA LYS A 267 6.30 -55.78 8.85
C LYS A 267 6.24 -57.20 8.30
N SER A 268 5.87 -58.18 9.12
CA SER A 268 5.84 -59.61 8.76
C SER A 268 4.43 -60.18 8.58
N ALA A 269 3.42 -59.32 8.41
CA ALA A 269 2.04 -59.76 8.25
C ALA A 269 1.87 -60.54 6.93
N ASN A 270 1.20 -61.70 6.95
CA ASN A 270 0.97 -62.52 5.73
C ASN A 270 -0.52 -62.83 5.47
N ALA A 271 -1.41 -62.58 6.43
CA ALA A 271 -2.84 -62.85 6.28
C ALA A 271 -3.50 -61.73 5.45
N SER A 272 -3.91 -62.05 4.22
CA SER A 272 -4.61 -61.12 3.33
C SER A 272 -6.11 -61.12 3.59
N ARG A 273 -6.63 -59.93 3.86
CA ARG A 273 -8.08 -59.65 3.78
C ARG A 273 -8.38 -59.07 2.40
N GLU A 274 -9.62 -59.23 1.90
CA GLU A 274 -10.10 -58.44 0.75
C GLU A 274 -10.03 -56.95 1.13
N ALA A 275 -8.91 -56.32 0.77
CA ALA A 275 -8.47 -55.12 1.45
C ALA A 275 -9.16 -53.89 0.86
N PHE A 276 -9.93 -53.26 1.72
CA PHE A 276 -10.60 -52.01 1.43
C PHE A 276 -9.59 -50.86 1.37
N VAL A 277 -9.82 -49.88 0.48
CA VAL A 277 -8.98 -48.67 0.38
C VAL A 277 -9.81 -47.44 0.73
N PRO A 278 -9.43 -46.63 1.74
CA PRO A 278 -10.09 -45.36 1.98
C PRO A 278 -9.97 -44.44 0.75
N LEU A 279 -11.03 -43.69 0.44
CA LEU A 279 -11.06 -42.80 -0.73
C LEU A 279 -9.89 -41.79 -0.75
N ILE A 280 -9.44 -41.34 0.41
CA ILE A 280 -8.34 -40.37 0.54
C ILE A 280 -7.03 -40.99 0.04
N ASP A 281 -6.76 -42.23 0.44
CA ASP A 281 -5.56 -42.97 0.02
C ASP A 281 -5.63 -43.35 -1.46
N ALA A 282 -6.81 -43.75 -1.93
CA ALA A 282 -7.07 -44.01 -3.35
C ALA A 282 -6.77 -42.78 -4.22
N LEU A 283 -7.27 -41.60 -3.84
CA LEU A 283 -7.00 -40.34 -4.56
C LEU A 283 -5.52 -39.96 -4.55
N GLN A 284 -4.81 -40.24 -3.45
CA GLN A 284 -3.39 -39.99 -3.35
C GLN A 284 -2.59 -40.94 -4.24
N ALA A 285 -2.94 -42.22 -4.28
CA ALA A 285 -2.35 -43.20 -5.18
C ALA A 285 -2.54 -42.80 -6.65
N VAL A 286 -3.76 -42.41 -7.05
CA VAL A 286 -4.06 -41.93 -8.40
C VAL A 286 -3.20 -40.71 -8.77
N LYS A 287 -3.05 -39.73 -7.87
CA LYS A 287 -2.18 -38.55 -8.11
C LYS A 287 -0.72 -38.93 -8.27
N LEU A 288 -0.23 -39.90 -7.50
CA LEU A 288 1.14 -40.37 -7.61
C LEU A 288 1.36 -41.10 -8.95
N SER A 289 0.43 -41.95 -9.37
CA SER A 289 0.48 -42.59 -10.69
C SER A 289 0.39 -41.57 -11.83
N GLN A 290 -0.50 -40.58 -11.72
CA GLN A 290 -0.58 -39.47 -12.68
C GLN A 290 0.73 -38.70 -12.78
N HIS A 291 1.35 -38.38 -11.64
CA HIS A 291 2.64 -37.69 -11.63
C HIS A 291 3.74 -38.56 -12.25
N ARG A 292 3.75 -39.88 -12.02
CA ARG A 292 4.72 -40.80 -12.64
C ARG A 292 4.56 -40.81 -14.16
N VAL A 293 3.33 -40.94 -14.66
CA VAL A 293 3.05 -40.90 -16.11
C VAL A 293 3.42 -39.56 -16.72
N TRP A 294 3.05 -38.45 -16.08
CA TRP A 294 3.41 -37.12 -16.56
C TRP A 294 4.92 -36.88 -16.55
N GLN A 295 5.62 -37.31 -15.49
CA GLN A 295 7.07 -37.20 -15.40
C GLN A 295 7.72 -38.00 -16.54
N ARG A 296 7.23 -39.21 -16.84
CA ARG A 296 7.68 -40.01 -17.99
C ARG A 296 7.48 -39.27 -19.33
N ILE A 297 6.37 -38.53 -19.49
CA ILE A 297 6.14 -37.69 -20.68
C ILE A 297 7.12 -36.51 -20.73
N TRP A 298 7.38 -35.86 -19.59
CA TRP A 298 8.30 -34.73 -19.48
C TRP A 298 9.75 -35.14 -19.75
N ASP A 299 10.17 -36.29 -19.23
CA ASP A 299 11.48 -36.89 -19.49
C ASP A 299 11.66 -37.21 -21.00
N GLY A 300 10.57 -37.44 -21.73
CA GLY A 300 10.56 -37.62 -23.18
C GLY A 300 10.68 -36.34 -24.02
N GLN A 301 10.59 -35.14 -23.43
CA GLN A 301 10.63 -33.85 -24.15
C GLN A 301 12.06 -33.26 -24.22
N SER A 302 12.98 -33.99 -24.88
CA SER A 302 14.42 -33.66 -24.94
C SER A 302 14.76 -32.35 -25.67
N ASN A 303 13.90 -31.87 -26.59
CA ASN A 303 14.09 -30.61 -27.33
C ASN A 303 13.59 -29.36 -26.58
N ASN A 304 13.11 -29.51 -25.34
CA ASN A 304 12.61 -28.39 -24.55
C ASN A 304 13.73 -27.79 -23.67
N LYS A 305 14.10 -26.52 -23.92
CA LYS A 305 15.10 -25.80 -23.10
C LYS A 305 14.69 -25.71 -21.62
N LEU A 306 13.39 -25.73 -21.31
CA LEU A 306 12.87 -25.71 -19.94
C LEU A 306 13.18 -27.01 -19.18
N TYR A 307 13.24 -28.16 -19.85
CA TYR A 307 13.65 -29.43 -19.23
C TYR A 307 15.09 -29.36 -18.69
N LYS A 308 16.00 -28.66 -19.40
CA LYS A 308 17.39 -28.43 -18.95
C LYS A 308 17.47 -27.63 -17.65
N ILE A 309 16.52 -26.71 -17.44
CA ILE A 309 16.47 -25.84 -16.25
C ILE A 309 15.72 -26.54 -15.11
N GLN A 310 14.70 -27.33 -15.44
CA GLN A 310 13.87 -28.04 -14.49
C GLN A 310 13.47 -29.44 -15.00
N PRO A 311 14.18 -30.50 -14.57
CA PRO A 311 13.89 -31.86 -15.00
C PRO A 311 12.68 -32.49 -14.29
N SER A 312 12.20 -31.95 -13.15
CA SER A 312 11.01 -32.48 -12.46
C SER A 312 9.78 -31.59 -12.63
N ILE A 313 8.61 -32.18 -12.84
CA ILE A 313 7.32 -31.46 -12.98
C ILE A 313 6.89 -30.77 -11.67
N LYS A 314 7.42 -31.16 -10.52
CA LYS A 314 6.95 -30.69 -9.19
C LYS A 314 7.15 -29.19 -8.90
N GLY A 315 7.81 -28.42 -9.76
CA GLY A 315 8.09 -27.00 -9.51
C GLY A 315 9.39 -26.76 -8.71
N PHE A 316 9.88 -25.52 -8.73
CA PHE A 316 10.88 -25.06 -7.75
C PHE A 316 10.21 -24.91 -6.38
N GLY A 317 10.95 -25.06 -5.28
CA GLY A 317 10.40 -24.91 -3.94
C GLY A 317 9.74 -23.54 -3.72
N ASN A 318 8.54 -23.54 -3.11
CA ASN A 318 7.75 -22.33 -2.89
C ASN A 318 8.40 -21.42 -1.82
N LEU A 319 8.56 -20.14 -2.14
CA LEU A 319 8.85 -19.11 -1.13
C LEU A 319 7.56 -18.63 -0.43
N THR A 320 7.69 -18.15 0.80
CA THR A 320 6.57 -17.66 1.65
C THR A 320 5.78 -16.51 1.01
N ILE A 321 6.41 -15.74 0.12
CA ILE A 321 5.79 -14.62 -0.60
C ILE A 321 5.70 -14.93 -2.10
N ARG A 322 4.48 -15.19 -2.57
CA ARG A 322 4.16 -15.53 -3.97
C ARG A 322 4.76 -14.56 -5.00
N LYS A 323 4.86 -13.27 -4.70
CA LYS A 323 5.45 -12.27 -5.61
C LYS A 323 6.94 -12.53 -5.83
N HIS A 324 7.69 -12.80 -4.76
CA HIS A 324 9.12 -13.11 -4.84
C HIS A 324 9.35 -14.45 -5.53
N ASP A 325 8.50 -15.44 -5.24
CA ASP A 325 8.55 -16.75 -5.90
C ASP A 325 8.35 -16.65 -7.42
N VAL A 326 7.38 -15.85 -7.86
CA VAL A 326 7.16 -15.56 -9.28
C VAL A 326 8.33 -14.80 -9.90
N ILE A 327 8.90 -13.82 -9.20
CA ILE A 327 10.05 -13.05 -9.71
C ILE A 327 11.28 -13.95 -9.82
N LEU A 328 11.61 -14.72 -8.79
CA LEU A 328 12.74 -15.65 -8.80
C LEU A 328 12.55 -16.76 -9.83
N THR A 329 11.36 -17.31 -9.98
CA THR A 329 11.07 -18.30 -11.02
C THR A 329 11.21 -17.69 -12.41
N ARG A 330 10.72 -16.46 -12.63
CA ARG A 330 10.91 -15.74 -13.90
C ARG A 330 12.37 -15.40 -14.19
N LEU A 331 13.15 -15.04 -13.17
CA LEU A 331 14.59 -14.79 -13.30
C LEU A 331 15.34 -16.08 -13.63
N ARG A 332 15.06 -17.19 -12.91
CA ARG A 332 15.67 -18.51 -13.14
C ARG A 332 15.36 -19.07 -14.52
N VAL A 333 14.13 -18.85 -15.02
CA VAL A 333 13.70 -19.29 -16.36
C VAL A 333 14.06 -18.25 -17.45
N GLY A 334 14.47 -17.03 -17.07
CA GLY A 334 14.73 -15.92 -17.99
C GLY A 334 13.48 -15.40 -18.72
N HIS A 335 12.29 -15.67 -18.17
CA HIS A 335 11.01 -15.48 -18.85
C HIS A 335 10.41 -14.08 -18.63
N ALA A 336 10.59 -13.21 -19.63
CA ALA A 336 10.00 -11.89 -19.75
C ALA A 336 9.08 -11.82 -21.00
N PHE A 337 8.28 -10.76 -21.14
CA PHE A 337 7.41 -10.58 -22.31
C PHE A 337 8.20 -10.65 -23.64
N LEU A 338 9.38 -10.03 -23.68
CA LEU A 338 10.27 -10.00 -24.84
C LEU A 338 10.90 -11.36 -25.15
N THR A 339 11.17 -12.20 -24.14
CA THR A 339 11.82 -13.50 -24.32
C THR A 339 10.83 -14.65 -24.47
N HIS A 340 9.52 -14.39 -24.40
CA HIS A 340 8.47 -15.41 -24.47
C HIS A 340 8.53 -16.23 -25.76
N ARG A 341 8.71 -15.55 -26.90
CA ARG A 341 8.85 -16.19 -28.21
C ARG A 341 10.17 -16.98 -28.34
N HIS A 342 11.28 -16.40 -27.92
CA HIS A 342 12.58 -17.08 -27.86
C HIS A 342 12.55 -18.36 -27.01
N LEU A 343 11.86 -18.35 -25.87
CA LEU A 343 11.88 -19.45 -24.90
C LEU A 343 10.93 -20.59 -25.21
N LEU A 344 9.77 -20.33 -25.82
CA LEU A 344 8.76 -21.36 -26.12
C LEU A 344 8.75 -21.80 -27.60
N HIS A 345 9.15 -20.92 -28.52
CA HIS A 345 9.17 -21.19 -29.96
C HIS A 345 10.59 -21.31 -30.54
N SER A 346 11.64 -21.15 -29.72
CA SER A 346 13.05 -21.21 -30.14
C SER A 346 13.46 -20.14 -31.16
N ASP A 347 12.73 -19.03 -31.23
CA ASP A 347 13.08 -17.85 -32.04
C ASP A 347 14.44 -17.26 -31.62
N PRO A 348 15.16 -16.51 -32.46
CA PRO A 348 16.42 -15.86 -32.07
C PRO A 348 16.23 -14.89 -30.89
N ALA A 349 17.24 -14.79 -30.02
CA ALA A 349 17.18 -13.96 -28.82
C ALA A 349 17.06 -12.47 -29.19
N PRO A 350 16.14 -11.70 -28.58
CA PRO A 350 16.04 -10.27 -28.83
C PRO A 350 17.28 -9.55 -28.28
N ILE A 351 18.01 -8.86 -29.17
CA ILE A 351 19.21 -8.10 -28.81
C ILE A 351 18.79 -6.67 -28.49
N CYS A 352 19.04 -6.22 -27.26
CA CYS A 352 18.98 -4.79 -26.93
C CYS A 352 20.24 -4.11 -27.49
N ASN A 353 20.12 -3.42 -28.62
CA ASN A 353 21.15 -2.47 -29.04
C ASN A 353 21.12 -1.27 -28.09
N GLY A 354 21.90 -1.35 -27.01
CA GLY A 354 22.19 -0.22 -26.14
C GLY A 354 22.80 0.91 -26.97
N ARG A 355 22.11 2.06 -26.97
CA ARG A 355 22.26 3.24 -27.85
C ARG A 355 21.43 3.13 -29.14
N ALA A 356 20.18 3.56 -29.05
CA ALA A 356 19.61 4.28 -30.18
C ALA A 356 20.57 5.43 -30.50
N LYS A 357 21.25 5.38 -31.66
CA LYS A 357 21.94 6.54 -32.20
C LYS A 357 20.86 7.58 -32.48
N VAL A 358 20.68 8.52 -31.54
CA VAL A 358 19.88 9.72 -31.79
C VAL A 358 20.67 10.55 -32.80
N ASN A 359 20.30 10.43 -34.08
CA ASN A 359 20.83 11.26 -35.14
C ASN A 359 19.90 12.47 -35.30
N GLY A 360 20.46 13.68 -35.27
CA GLY A 360 19.71 14.93 -35.42
C GLY A 360 20.56 16.12 -34.99
N ARG A 361 20.34 17.29 -35.59
CA ARG A 361 21.02 18.54 -35.23
C ARG A 361 20.04 19.42 -34.44
N ILE A 362 20.40 19.76 -33.21
CA ILE A 362 19.64 20.75 -32.43
C ILE A 362 20.33 22.10 -32.63
N THR A 363 19.60 23.06 -33.19
CA THR A 363 20.04 24.45 -33.34
C THR A 363 19.35 25.35 -32.33
N VAL A 364 20.06 26.39 -31.88
CA VAL A 364 19.56 27.46 -31.02
C VAL A 364 19.87 28.76 -31.76
N ASN A 365 18.84 29.54 -32.10
CA ASN A 365 18.98 30.75 -32.91
C ASN A 365 19.80 30.53 -34.21
N GLY A 366 19.56 29.41 -34.91
CA GLY A 366 20.27 29.05 -36.14
C GLY A 366 21.67 28.43 -35.96
N ALA A 367 22.30 28.57 -34.79
CA ALA A 367 23.62 27.99 -34.49
C ALA A 367 23.51 26.58 -33.87
N PRO A 368 24.51 25.69 -34.01
CA PRO A 368 24.50 24.40 -33.31
C PRO A 368 24.51 24.59 -31.79
N ARG A 369 23.72 23.79 -31.06
CA ARG A 369 23.55 23.92 -29.61
C ARG A 369 24.87 23.74 -28.84
N ASP A 370 25.44 24.83 -28.33
CA ASP A 370 26.42 24.77 -27.24
C ASP A 370 25.70 24.63 -25.88
N MET A 371 25.95 23.51 -25.20
CA MET A 371 25.35 23.20 -23.91
C MET A 371 25.72 24.19 -22.81
N ARG A 372 26.85 24.92 -22.91
CA ARG A 372 27.25 25.92 -21.91
C ARG A 372 26.42 27.19 -22.00
N VAL A 373 26.21 27.68 -23.23
CA VAL A 373 25.41 28.88 -23.51
C VAL A 373 23.92 28.55 -23.34
N PHE A 374 23.47 27.42 -23.88
CA PHE A 374 22.08 26.98 -23.80
C PHE A 374 21.57 26.88 -22.35
N ARG A 375 22.40 26.41 -21.41
CA ARG A 375 22.05 26.34 -19.99
C ARG A 375 21.87 27.69 -19.31
N LYS A 376 22.50 28.76 -19.82
CA LYS A 376 22.31 30.12 -19.30
C LYS A 376 21.01 30.74 -19.82
N LEU A 377 20.62 30.35 -21.03
CA LEU A 377 19.43 30.87 -21.71
C LEU A 377 18.15 30.06 -21.40
N SER A 378 18.28 28.87 -20.83
CA SER A 378 17.14 27.98 -20.53
C SER A 378 16.99 27.68 -19.04
N CYS A 379 15.75 27.54 -18.60
CA CYS A 379 15.43 27.00 -17.29
C CYS A 379 14.50 25.78 -17.40
N TYR A 380 14.67 24.82 -16.49
CA TYR A 380 13.82 23.64 -16.39
C TYR A 380 13.09 23.59 -15.06
N ILE A 381 11.77 23.55 -15.12
CA ILE A 381 10.88 23.47 -13.97
C ILE A 381 10.37 22.04 -13.90
N MET A 382 10.87 21.30 -12.92
CA MET A 382 10.49 19.91 -12.68
C MET A 382 9.02 19.79 -12.26
N GLN A 383 8.46 18.59 -12.43
CA GLN A 383 7.11 18.28 -11.95
C GLN A 383 7.00 18.47 -10.42
N ASP A 384 7.94 17.93 -9.65
CA ASP A 384 7.92 17.92 -8.18
C ASP A 384 8.45 19.22 -7.56
N ASP A 385 7.73 19.72 -6.55
CA ASP A 385 8.06 20.95 -5.84
C ASP A 385 9.11 20.73 -4.74
N HIS A 386 10.34 20.50 -5.18
CA HIS A 386 11.53 20.41 -4.33
C HIS A 386 11.94 21.79 -3.82
N LEU A 387 11.35 22.21 -2.69
CA LEU A 387 11.58 23.49 -2.03
C LEU A 387 12.16 23.27 -0.62
N LEU A 388 12.96 24.24 -0.15
CA LEU A 388 13.44 24.26 1.23
C LEU A 388 12.30 24.68 2.17
N PRO A 389 11.80 23.79 3.06
CA PRO A 389 10.53 23.98 3.77
C PRO A 389 10.54 25.10 4.83
N HIS A 390 11.72 25.46 5.34
CA HIS A 390 11.89 26.39 6.46
C HIS A 390 12.21 27.83 6.04
N LEU A 391 12.46 28.06 4.75
CA LEU A 391 12.67 29.40 4.21
C LEU A 391 11.33 30.05 3.89
N THR A 392 11.27 31.37 4.09
CA THR A 392 10.11 32.17 3.64
C THR A 392 10.09 32.31 2.12
N VAL A 393 8.94 32.68 1.56
CA VAL A 393 8.79 32.94 0.11
C VAL A 393 9.81 33.98 -0.36
N ARG A 394 9.90 35.11 0.35
CA ARG A 394 10.83 36.20 0.01
C ARG A 394 12.29 35.75 0.13
N GLU A 395 12.68 35.08 1.22
CA GLU A 395 14.05 34.57 1.39
C GLU A 395 14.43 33.57 0.29
N SER A 396 13.49 32.70 -0.11
CA SER A 396 13.70 31.69 -1.14
C SER A 396 13.99 32.32 -2.51
N ILE A 397 13.25 33.35 -2.89
CA ILE A 397 13.45 34.08 -4.15
C ILE A 397 14.72 34.96 -4.06
N GLN A 398 14.96 35.61 -2.93
CA GLN A 398 16.19 36.38 -2.72
C GLN A 398 17.47 35.53 -2.80
N LEU A 399 17.45 34.31 -2.27
CA LEU A 399 18.57 33.37 -2.38
C LEU A 399 18.79 32.94 -3.83
N ALA A 400 17.71 32.65 -4.57
CA ALA A 400 17.80 32.36 -6.01
C ALA A 400 18.37 33.56 -6.78
N ALA A 401 17.88 34.77 -6.51
CA ALA A 401 18.36 36.01 -7.10
C ALA A 401 19.86 36.22 -6.86
N ARG A 402 20.35 35.97 -5.63
CA ARG A 402 21.78 36.10 -5.26
C ARG A 402 22.69 35.10 -5.94
N LEU A 403 22.15 33.97 -6.43
CA LEU A 403 22.92 32.91 -7.10
C LEU A 403 22.87 33.04 -8.64
N LYS A 404 21.72 33.49 -9.17
CA LYS A 404 21.44 33.51 -10.61
C LYS A 404 21.64 34.87 -11.29
N ILE A 405 21.52 35.98 -10.54
CA ILE A 405 21.80 37.32 -11.09
C ILE A 405 23.29 37.64 -10.86
N PRO A 406 24.03 38.08 -11.91
CA PRO A 406 25.44 38.45 -11.78
C PRO A 406 25.69 39.52 -10.72
N SER A 407 26.88 39.50 -10.11
CA SER A 407 27.27 40.48 -9.10
C SER A 407 27.50 41.90 -9.63
N SER A 408 27.45 42.10 -10.96
CA SER A 408 27.50 43.42 -11.60
C SER A 408 26.19 44.22 -11.42
N VAL A 409 25.07 43.55 -11.16
CA VAL A 409 23.77 44.19 -10.93
C VAL A 409 23.71 44.76 -9.51
N SER A 410 23.19 45.97 -9.36
CA SER A 410 23.09 46.64 -8.06
C SER A 410 22.19 45.85 -7.09
N LYS A 411 22.41 46.02 -5.79
CA LYS A 411 21.57 45.36 -4.77
C LYS A 411 20.11 45.80 -4.87
N GLN A 412 19.86 47.08 -5.21
CA GLN A 412 18.52 47.65 -5.36
C GLN A 412 17.78 47.05 -6.56
N ASP A 413 18.44 46.96 -7.72
CA ASP A 413 17.82 46.37 -8.93
C ASP A 413 17.49 44.88 -8.73
N ARG A 414 18.35 44.18 -7.98
CA ARG A 414 18.09 42.78 -7.61
C ARG A 414 16.89 42.65 -6.67
N GLU A 415 16.73 43.54 -5.71
CA GLU A 415 15.56 43.54 -4.81
C GLU A 415 14.28 43.89 -5.58
N LYS A 416 14.36 44.86 -6.50
CA LYS A 416 13.27 45.19 -7.42
C LYS A 416 12.85 43.98 -8.26
N ALA A 417 13.79 43.24 -8.86
CA ALA A 417 13.48 42.03 -9.62
C ALA A 417 12.80 40.94 -8.78
N VAL A 418 13.11 40.85 -7.48
CA VAL A 418 12.42 39.93 -6.56
C VAL A 418 10.99 40.39 -6.30
N ASP A 419 10.79 41.69 -6.08
CA ASP A 419 9.46 42.27 -5.83
C ASP A 419 8.56 42.17 -7.06
N ASP A 420 9.06 42.53 -8.25
CA ASP A 420 8.37 42.40 -9.53
C ASP A 420 7.94 40.93 -9.80
N CYS A 421 8.83 39.97 -9.50
CA CYS A 421 8.55 38.55 -9.68
C CYS A 421 7.50 38.03 -8.68
N MET A 422 7.52 38.51 -7.42
CA MET A 422 6.51 38.14 -6.43
C MET A 422 5.13 38.70 -6.79
N GLU A 423 5.08 39.92 -7.31
CA GLU A 423 3.85 40.58 -7.74
C GLU A 423 3.23 39.87 -8.95
N ALA A 424 4.03 39.62 -10.00
CA ALA A 424 3.59 38.91 -11.20
C ALA A 424 2.98 37.53 -10.90
N LEU A 425 3.49 36.83 -9.88
CA LEU A 425 3.05 35.49 -9.50
C LEU A 425 1.94 35.49 -8.42
N GLY A 426 1.50 36.66 -7.95
CA GLY A 426 0.50 36.79 -6.89
C GLY A 426 0.96 36.14 -5.58
N LEU A 427 2.24 36.30 -5.22
CA LEU A 427 2.86 35.78 -4.00
C LEU A 427 3.12 36.87 -2.93
N SER A 428 2.88 38.14 -3.24
CA SER A 428 3.19 39.29 -2.36
C SER A 428 2.52 39.18 -0.98
N GLU A 429 1.25 38.76 -0.91
CA GLU A 429 0.53 38.59 0.36
C GLU A 429 1.13 37.49 1.26
N ARG A 430 1.87 36.53 0.68
CA ARG A 430 2.44 35.37 1.37
C ARG A 430 3.96 35.45 1.51
N GLN A 431 4.56 36.62 1.31
CA GLN A 431 6.01 36.81 1.31
C GLN A 431 6.73 36.29 2.59
N ASN A 432 6.07 36.41 3.75
CA ASN A 432 6.61 36.03 5.06
C ASN A 432 6.26 34.60 5.49
N ASN A 433 5.42 33.90 4.73
CA ASN A 433 5.06 32.52 5.02
C ASN A 433 6.21 31.59 4.64
N LYS A 434 6.40 30.52 5.43
CA LYS A 434 7.37 29.46 5.10
C LYS A 434 6.87 28.63 3.91
N ALA A 435 7.77 28.10 3.10
CA ALA A 435 7.40 27.23 1.97
C ALA A 435 6.53 26.02 2.38
N SER A 436 6.74 25.49 3.60
CA SER A 436 5.92 24.43 4.21
C SER A 436 4.47 24.82 4.53
N GLN A 437 4.17 26.11 4.63
CA GLN A 437 2.83 26.65 4.95
C GLN A 437 2.01 27.05 3.71
N LEU A 438 2.60 26.93 2.52
CA LEU A 438 1.96 27.29 1.27
C LEU A 438 1.05 26.16 0.77
N SER A 439 -0.04 26.53 0.09
CA SER A 439 -0.81 25.57 -0.71
C SER A 439 0.05 25.04 -1.86
N GLY A 440 -0.22 23.83 -2.38
CA GLY A 440 0.61 23.29 -3.47
C GLY A 440 0.60 24.16 -4.74
N GLY A 441 -0.50 24.86 -5.05
CA GLY A 441 -0.51 25.84 -6.14
C GLY A 441 0.39 27.06 -5.87
N GLN A 442 0.50 27.50 -4.61
CA GLN A 442 1.45 28.54 -4.21
C GLN A 442 2.89 28.03 -4.21
N ARG A 443 3.13 26.75 -3.84
CA ARG A 443 4.46 26.12 -3.93
C ARG A 443 4.95 26.03 -5.37
N LYS A 444 4.10 25.60 -6.31
CA LYS A 444 4.46 25.57 -7.74
C LYS A 444 4.78 26.97 -8.27
N ARG A 445 3.98 27.98 -7.90
CA ARG A 445 4.28 29.39 -8.23
C ARG A 445 5.61 29.85 -7.64
N LEU A 446 5.94 29.47 -6.41
CA LEU A 446 7.26 29.76 -5.83
C LEU A 446 8.40 29.05 -6.57
N CYS A 447 8.22 27.79 -7.00
CA CYS A 447 9.19 27.09 -7.85
C CYS A 447 9.43 27.85 -9.16
N ILE A 448 8.35 28.30 -9.82
CA ILE A 448 8.39 29.13 -11.03
C ILE A 448 9.11 30.46 -10.74
N ALA A 449 8.80 31.12 -9.62
CA ALA A 449 9.43 32.39 -9.19
C ALA A 449 10.96 32.28 -9.09
N GLN A 450 11.45 31.22 -8.45
CA GLN A 450 12.88 30.96 -8.30
C GLN A 450 13.58 30.78 -9.65
N GLU A 451 12.86 30.31 -10.67
CA GLU A 451 13.42 30.18 -12.02
C GLU A 451 13.30 31.46 -12.84
N LEU A 452 12.21 32.21 -12.71
CA LEU A 452 11.93 33.43 -13.46
C LEU A 452 12.73 34.65 -13.01
N VAL A 453 13.28 34.66 -11.79
CA VAL A 453 14.02 35.82 -11.25
C VAL A 453 15.24 36.22 -12.11
N SER A 454 15.80 35.29 -12.88
CA SER A 454 16.89 35.55 -13.82
C SER A 454 16.43 35.95 -15.23
N ASN A 455 15.12 36.09 -15.43
CA ASN A 455 14.46 36.38 -16.70
C ASN A 455 14.95 35.53 -17.90
N PRO A 456 14.85 34.18 -17.83
CA PRO A 456 15.33 33.31 -18.91
C PRO A 456 14.44 33.41 -20.17
N PRO A 457 15.02 33.45 -21.39
CA PRO A 457 14.26 33.51 -22.63
C PRO A 457 13.59 32.18 -23.01
N LEU A 458 14.12 31.04 -22.54
CA LEU A 458 13.58 29.70 -22.81
C LEU A 458 13.19 28.99 -21.50
N ILE A 459 11.95 28.53 -21.42
CA ILE A 459 11.39 27.90 -20.21
C ILE A 459 10.84 26.52 -20.58
N PHE A 460 11.34 25.48 -19.90
CA PHE A 460 10.81 24.12 -19.99
C PHE A 460 10.03 23.80 -18.71
N LEU A 461 8.79 23.35 -18.85
CA LEU A 461 7.97 22.88 -17.73
C LEU A 461 7.58 21.43 -17.93
N ASP A 462 7.83 20.62 -16.91
CA ASP A 462 7.31 19.26 -16.85
C ASP A 462 6.02 19.25 -16.04
N GLU A 463 4.92 18.86 -16.68
CA GLU A 463 3.57 18.76 -16.11
C GLU A 463 3.21 19.92 -15.15
N PRO A 464 2.89 21.13 -15.66
CA PRO A 464 2.47 22.25 -14.82
C PRO A 464 1.12 22.00 -14.12
N THR A 465 0.37 20.96 -14.49
CA THR A 465 -0.96 20.64 -13.96
C THR A 465 -0.92 19.63 -12.82
N ARG A 466 -1.46 20.01 -11.65
CA ARG A 466 -1.35 19.33 -10.33
C ARG A 466 -1.99 17.93 -10.20
N LEU A 467 -2.63 17.40 -11.25
CA LEU A 467 -3.37 16.13 -11.23
C LEU A 467 -2.46 14.92 -10.92
N TRP A 468 -1.20 14.96 -11.36
CA TRP A 468 -0.24 13.87 -11.18
C TRP A 468 0.56 13.96 -9.87
N GLN A 469 0.81 15.16 -9.33
CA GLN A 469 1.37 15.33 -7.97
C GLN A 469 0.43 14.76 -6.89
N ARG A 470 -0.89 14.94 -7.03
CA ARG A 470 -1.90 14.33 -6.14
C ARG A 470 -1.85 12.79 -6.16
N PHE A 471 -1.46 12.19 -7.29
CA PHE A 471 -1.25 10.74 -7.39
C PHE A 471 -0.02 10.25 -6.61
N GLN A 472 1.07 11.02 -6.65
CA GLN A 472 2.31 10.67 -5.95
C GLN A 472 2.21 10.91 -4.43
N ASP A 473 1.54 11.98 -4.00
CA ASP A 473 1.40 12.34 -2.58
C ASP A 473 0.35 11.49 -1.84
N ASP A 474 -0.84 11.26 -2.43
CA ASP A 474 -1.95 10.55 -1.77
C ASP A 474 -1.98 9.04 -2.10
N GLY A 475 -1.08 8.56 -2.97
CA GLY A 475 -0.99 7.15 -3.40
C GLY A 475 -2.25 6.61 -4.08
N ASN A 476 -3.18 7.48 -4.49
CA ASN A 476 -4.46 7.06 -5.05
C ASN A 476 -5.05 8.07 -6.03
N VAL A 477 -5.07 7.70 -7.32
CA VAL A 477 -6.00 8.22 -8.35
C VAL A 477 -6.95 7.11 -8.83
N SER A 478 -6.83 5.90 -8.27
CA SER A 478 -7.47 4.62 -8.61
C SER A 478 -7.28 4.18 -10.08
N ARG A 479 -7.02 2.93 -10.46
CA ARG A 479 -6.43 1.73 -9.83
C ARG A 479 -5.78 0.99 -11.02
N CYS A 480 -4.48 0.73 -11.04
CA CYS A 480 -3.88 -0.06 -12.12
C CYS A 480 -4.45 -1.49 -12.14
N TYR A 481 -4.72 -2.00 -13.34
CA TYR A 481 -5.23 -3.35 -13.56
C TYR A 481 -4.16 -4.40 -13.25
N SER A 482 -4.51 -5.41 -12.44
CA SER A 482 -3.76 -6.67 -12.38
C SER A 482 -4.10 -7.51 -13.63
N THR A 483 -3.10 -8.16 -14.22
CA THR A 483 -3.29 -9.10 -15.34
C THR A 483 -4.25 -10.23 -14.95
N GLY A 484 -5.44 -10.21 -15.53
CA GLY A 484 -6.52 -11.16 -15.30
C GLY A 484 -6.84 -12.00 -16.53
N ARG A 485 -7.63 -13.07 -16.30
CA ARG A 485 -8.10 -14.09 -17.26
C ARG A 485 -8.68 -13.50 -18.57
N ALA A 486 -8.54 -14.26 -19.66
CA ALA A 486 -8.98 -13.92 -21.02
C ALA A 486 -10.46 -13.49 -21.15
N ARG A 487 -10.72 -12.66 -22.17
CA ARG A 487 -11.99 -11.97 -22.46
C ARG A 487 -13.07 -12.93 -22.98
N VAL A 488 -14.26 -12.87 -22.36
CA VAL A 488 -15.45 -13.69 -22.70
C VAL A 488 -16.43 -12.97 -23.64
N THR A 489 -16.42 -11.63 -23.67
CA THR A 489 -17.35 -10.81 -24.48
C THR A 489 -16.67 -10.17 -25.70
N MET A 490 -17.39 -10.05 -26.80
CA MET A 490 -16.97 -9.36 -28.03
C MET A 490 -17.20 -7.84 -27.92
N PRO A 491 -16.50 -6.99 -28.71
CA PRO A 491 -16.64 -5.53 -28.63
C PRO A 491 -18.08 -5.00 -28.90
N ASN A 492 -18.83 -5.67 -29.77
CA ASN A 492 -20.23 -5.35 -30.06
C ASN A 492 -21.16 -5.63 -28.86
N GLU A 493 -20.93 -6.72 -28.11
CA GLU A 493 -21.65 -7.07 -26.89
C GLU A 493 -21.37 -6.09 -25.76
N ASP A 494 -20.12 -5.62 -25.66
CA ASP A 494 -19.72 -4.59 -24.71
C ASP A 494 -20.40 -3.24 -25.03
N ARG A 495 -20.53 -2.90 -26.32
CA ARG A 495 -21.29 -1.73 -26.79
C ARG A 495 -22.79 -1.87 -26.48
N TYR A 496 -23.38 -3.06 -26.67
CA TYR A 496 -24.77 -3.33 -26.30
C TYR A 496 -25.00 -3.17 -24.80
N LEU A 497 -24.11 -3.70 -23.96
CA LEU A 497 -24.15 -3.51 -22.51
C LEU A 497 -24.08 -2.02 -22.13
N ALA A 498 -23.19 -1.25 -22.75
CA ALA A 498 -23.04 0.18 -22.48
C ALA A 498 -24.27 0.99 -22.90
N VAL A 499 -24.82 0.74 -24.09
CA VAL A 499 -26.03 1.42 -24.58
C VAL A 499 -27.22 1.09 -23.68
N THR A 500 -27.38 -0.17 -23.30
CA THR A 500 -28.49 -0.61 -22.45
C THR A 500 -28.35 -0.06 -21.03
N ALA A 501 -27.14 -0.01 -20.47
CA ALA A 501 -26.85 0.60 -19.17
C ALA A 501 -27.05 2.13 -19.19
N LYS A 502 -26.71 2.82 -20.29
CA LYS A 502 -26.97 4.27 -20.45
C LYS A 502 -28.46 4.56 -20.61
N ARG A 503 -29.20 3.72 -21.34
CA ARG A 503 -30.64 3.86 -21.59
C ARG A 503 -31.49 3.61 -20.33
N ASN A 504 -31.09 2.66 -19.48
CA ASN A 504 -31.73 2.42 -18.19
C ASN A 504 -30.68 2.26 -17.08
N ARG A 505 -30.23 3.40 -16.52
CA ARG A 505 -29.16 3.45 -15.51
C ARG A 505 -29.47 2.72 -14.20
N ARG A 506 -30.73 2.41 -13.91
CA ARG A 506 -31.17 1.70 -12.68
C ARG A 506 -31.16 0.18 -12.83
N SER A 507 -30.89 -0.34 -14.03
CA SER A 507 -30.83 -1.78 -14.31
C SER A 507 -29.73 -2.43 -13.49
N THR A 508 -30.01 -3.55 -12.81
CA THR A 508 -28.94 -4.23 -12.06
C THR A 508 -27.97 -4.94 -13.01
N ALA A 509 -26.76 -5.24 -12.56
CA ALA A 509 -25.81 -6.05 -13.33
C ALA A 509 -26.40 -7.43 -13.73
N SER A 510 -27.37 -7.92 -12.95
CA SER A 510 -28.13 -9.15 -13.22
C SER A 510 -29.13 -8.98 -14.36
N ASP A 511 -29.77 -7.82 -14.45
CA ASP A 511 -30.75 -7.51 -15.48
C ASP A 511 -30.05 -7.29 -16.82
N LEU A 512 -28.93 -6.56 -16.81
CA LEU A 512 -28.09 -6.34 -17.99
C LEU A 512 -27.47 -7.63 -18.52
N SER A 513 -27.02 -8.52 -17.62
CA SER A 513 -26.54 -9.86 -17.97
C SER A 513 -27.65 -10.70 -18.65
N ARG A 514 -28.87 -10.64 -18.13
CA ARG A 514 -30.03 -11.38 -18.67
C ARG A 514 -30.44 -10.82 -20.04
N GLN A 515 -30.45 -9.50 -20.19
CA GLN A 515 -30.78 -8.82 -21.45
C GLN A 515 -29.75 -9.11 -22.54
N LEU A 516 -28.46 -9.06 -22.20
CA LEU A 516 -27.40 -9.46 -23.15
C LEU A 516 -27.52 -10.94 -23.52
N SER A 517 -27.72 -11.83 -22.54
CA SER A 517 -27.90 -13.26 -22.81
C SER A 517 -29.13 -13.55 -23.68
N SER A 518 -30.22 -12.77 -23.57
CA SER A 518 -31.38 -12.93 -24.44
C SER A 518 -31.16 -12.37 -25.84
N ALA A 519 -30.29 -11.37 -26.00
CA ALA A 519 -30.05 -10.69 -27.28
C ALA A 519 -28.96 -11.37 -28.12
N THR A 520 -27.90 -11.89 -27.48
CA THR A 520 -26.70 -12.42 -28.18
C THR A 520 -26.40 -13.88 -27.84
N GLY A 521 -27.12 -14.49 -26.89
CA GLY A 521 -26.88 -15.88 -26.44
C GLY A 521 -25.69 -16.04 -25.48
N THR A 522 -24.92 -14.98 -25.24
CA THR A 522 -23.67 -14.99 -24.46
C THR A 522 -23.98 -14.78 -22.97
N THR A 523 -23.68 -15.80 -22.16
CA THR A 523 -23.94 -15.73 -20.71
C THR A 523 -22.76 -15.10 -19.97
N VAL A 524 -22.96 -13.88 -19.46
CA VAL A 524 -21.93 -13.16 -18.72
C VAL A 524 -22.25 -13.02 -17.25
N SER A 525 -21.26 -13.26 -16.39
CA SER A 525 -21.41 -13.05 -14.96
C SER A 525 -21.64 -11.57 -14.62
N ARG A 526 -22.28 -11.28 -13.49
CA ARG A 526 -22.45 -9.91 -12.97
C ARG A 526 -21.10 -9.18 -12.87
N GLN A 527 -20.06 -9.89 -12.43
CA GLN A 527 -18.69 -9.35 -12.32
C GLN A 527 -18.10 -9.01 -13.69
N THR A 528 -18.42 -9.77 -14.73
CA THR A 528 -18.03 -9.45 -16.10
C THR A 528 -18.73 -8.18 -16.57
N VAL A 529 -20.03 -8.02 -16.32
CA VAL A 529 -20.77 -6.78 -16.62
C VAL A 529 -20.17 -5.58 -15.88
N TYR A 530 -19.90 -5.70 -14.57
CA TYR A 530 -19.20 -4.66 -13.80
C TYR A 530 -17.84 -4.30 -14.39
N ARG A 531 -17.06 -5.31 -14.81
CA ARG A 531 -15.74 -5.10 -15.40
C ARG A 531 -15.85 -4.41 -16.77
N ARG A 532 -16.77 -4.85 -17.64
CA ARG A 532 -16.95 -4.28 -18.98
C ARG A 532 -17.50 -2.87 -18.96
N LEU A 533 -18.55 -2.63 -18.16
CA LEU A 533 -19.03 -1.26 -17.94
C LEU A 533 -17.96 -0.39 -17.28
N GLY A 534 -17.16 -0.95 -16.37
CA GLY A 534 -16.01 -0.26 -15.78
C GLY A 534 -14.91 0.10 -16.79
N HIS A 535 -14.64 -0.74 -17.80
CA HIS A 535 -13.73 -0.41 -18.92
C HIS A 535 -14.28 0.72 -19.79
N ILE A 536 -15.60 0.85 -19.90
CA ILE A 536 -16.29 1.89 -20.67
C ILE A 536 -16.52 3.14 -19.80
N GLY A 537 -15.97 3.18 -18.58
CA GLY A 537 -16.07 4.32 -17.68
C GLY A 537 -17.42 4.44 -16.96
N LEU A 538 -18.25 3.39 -16.90
CA LEU A 538 -19.53 3.38 -16.16
C LEU A 538 -19.41 2.53 -14.89
N TYR A 539 -19.64 3.15 -13.74
CA TYR A 539 -19.55 2.51 -12.43
C TYR A 539 -20.88 2.54 -11.70
N ALA A 540 -21.23 1.44 -11.03
CA ALA A 540 -22.37 1.42 -10.13
C ALA A 540 -22.07 2.26 -8.89
N ARG A 541 -22.80 3.35 -8.73
CA ARG A 541 -22.71 4.27 -7.59
C ARG A 541 -24.10 4.56 -7.04
N ARG A 542 -24.17 4.96 -5.78
CA ARG A 542 -25.45 5.42 -5.23
C ARG A 542 -25.83 6.74 -5.92
N PRO A 543 -27.08 6.90 -6.37
CA PRO A 543 -27.56 8.19 -6.85
C PRO A 543 -27.48 9.20 -5.71
N VAL A 544 -27.10 10.43 -6.03
CA VAL A 544 -27.13 11.49 -5.02
C VAL A 544 -28.57 11.90 -4.83
N ARG A 545 -29.04 11.85 -3.58
CA ARG A 545 -30.33 12.42 -3.17
C ARG A 545 -30.09 13.88 -2.83
N CYS A 546 -30.16 14.75 -3.84
CA CYS A 546 -30.04 16.19 -3.66
C CYS A 546 -30.93 16.91 -4.67
N VAL A 547 -31.46 18.06 -4.27
CA VAL A 547 -32.00 19.04 -5.22
C VAL A 547 -30.79 19.72 -5.88
N PRO A 548 -30.72 19.80 -7.22
CA PRO A 548 -29.61 20.50 -7.88
C PRO A 548 -29.53 21.95 -7.41
N LEU A 549 -28.33 22.38 -7.00
CA LEU A 549 -28.10 23.74 -6.53
C LEU A 549 -28.08 24.69 -7.73
N THR A 550 -28.83 25.78 -7.66
CA THR A 550 -28.70 26.89 -8.61
C THR A 550 -27.37 27.61 -8.36
N GLU A 551 -26.92 28.38 -9.36
CA GLU A 551 -25.69 29.18 -9.23
C GLU A 551 -25.77 30.17 -8.05
N THR A 552 -26.95 30.71 -7.78
CA THR A 552 -27.23 31.56 -6.61
C THR A 552 -27.00 30.81 -5.29
N HIS A 553 -27.46 29.57 -5.17
CA HIS A 553 -27.21 28.75 -3.97
C HIS A 553 -25.72 28.45 -3.79
N CYS A 554 -24.98 28.18 -4.88
CA CYS A 554 -23.53 27.95 -4.81
C CYS A 554 -22.77 29.18 -4.31
N ARG A 555 -23.13 30.39 -4.79
CA ARG A 555 -22.49 31.65 -4.34
C ARG A 555 -22.77 31.93 -2.86
N LEU A 556 -24.02 31.80 -2.42
CA LEU A 556 -24.39 32.01 -1.02
C LEU A 556 -23.70 31.01 -0.08
N ARG A 557 -23.62 29.74 -0.49
CA ARG A 557 -22.89 28.70 0.27
C ARG A 557 -21.39 28.99 0.39
N LEU A 558 -20.76 29.48 -0.68
CA LEU A 558 -19.35 29.84 -0.67
C LEU A 558 -19.10 31.07 0.22
N ALA A 559 -19.90 32.12 0.09
CA ALA A 559 -19.80 33.33 0.90
C ALA A 559 -19.92 33.01 2.40
N TRP A 560 -20.96 32.25 2.76
CA TRP A 560 -21.18 31.79 4.13
C TRP A 560 -19.99 30.97 4.67
N SER A 561 -19.46 30.05 3.86
CA SER A 561 -18.32 29.20 4.26
C SER A 561 -17.03 30.00 4.46
N ILE A 562 -16.81 31.08 3.70
CA ILE A 562 -15.64 31.96 3.85
C ILE A 562 -15.73 32.76 5.14
N GLU A 563 -16.89 33.36 5.40
CA GLU A 563 -17.15 34.15 6.61
C GLU A 563 -16.95 33.33 7.89
N HIS A 564 -17.44 32.09 7.91
CA HIS A 564 -17.42 31.22 9.08
C HIS A 564 -16.17 30.32 9.15
N ALA A 565 -15.26 30.36 8.17
CA ALA A 565 -14.04 29.54 8.15
C ALA A 565 -13.04 29.91 9.26
N LEU A 566 -13.10 31.15 9.77
CA LEU A 566 -12.21 31.70 10.79
C LEU A 566 -12.83 31.73 12.19
N TRP A 567 -14.07 31.25 12.35
CA TRP A 567 -14.73 31.19 13.65
C TRP A 567 -13.97 30.29 14.62
N THR A 568 -13.82 30.77 15.85
CA THR A 568 -13.16 30.08 16.95
C THR A 568 -14.06 28.99 17.54
N LEU A 569 -13.47 28.06 18.29
CA LEU A 569 -14.24 26.99 18.96
C LEU A 569 -15.24 27.52 19.98
N GLN A 570 -14.95 28.66 20.61
CA GLN A 570 -15.88 29.34 21.52
C GLN A 570 -17.12 29.84 20.77
N GLN A 571 -16.94 30.43 19.58
CA GLN A 571 -18.07 30.88 18.76
C GLN A 571 -18.95 29.71 18.30
N TRP A 572 -18.34 28.59 17.91
CA TRP A 572 -19.10 27.37 17.56
C TRP A 572 -19.78 26.70 18.76
N SER A 573 -19.27 26.93 19.98
CA SER A 573 -19.85 26.34 21.19
C SER A 573 -21.22 26.93 21.55
N CYS A 574 -21.50 28.15 21.07
CA CYS A 574 -22.76 28.84 21.31
C CYS A 574 -23.85 28.55 20.25
N VAL A 575 -23.53 27.74 19.23
CA VAL A 575 -24.46 27.42 18.14
C VAL A 575 -25.21 26.12 18.41
N MET A 576 -26.54 26.17 18.46
CA MET A 576 -27.39 24.99 18.44
C MET A 576 -27.76 24.63 16.99
N PHE A 577 -27.31 23.47 16.54
CA PHE A 577 -27.68 22.90 15.24
C PHE A 577 -28.96 22.09 15.39
N SER A 578 -30.01 22.42 14.64
CA SER A 578 -31.28 21.70 14.66
C SER A 578 -31.76 21.27 13.27
N ASP A 579 -32.58 20.21 13.19
CA ASP A 579 -33.19 19.72 11.95
C ASP A 579 -34.32 18.71 12.23
N GLU A 580 -35.18 18.47 11.22
CA GLU A 580 -36.20 17.42 11.21
C GLU A 580 -35.86 16.25 10.27
N SER A 581 -36.03 15.02 10.76
CA SER A 581 -35.88 13.80 9.96
C SER A 581 -37.06 12.86 10.11
N ARG A 582 -37.29 11.96 9.15
CA ARG A 582 -38.40 10.98 9.18
C ARG A 582 -37.86 9.56 9.12
N PHE A 583 -38.28 8.72 10.07
CA PHE A 583 -37.92 7.30 10.15
C PHE A 583 -39.14 6.42 9.90
N SER A 584 -39.04 5.46 8.97
CA SER A 584 -40.12 4.53 8.58
C SER A 584 -39.76 3.06 8.84
N LEU A 585 -40.78 2.21 9.03
CA LEU A 585 -40.62 0.76 9.23
C LEU A 585 -40.10 0.03 8.00
N GLN A 586 -40.58 0.44 6.83
CA GLN A 586 -39.91 0.13 5.58
C GLN A 586 -38.68 1.02 5.55
N SER A 587 -37.54 0.48 5.98
CA SER A 587 -36.28 1.17 5.81
C SER A 587 -36.17 1.49 4.32
N ASP A 588 -36.19 2.77 3.98
CA ASP A 588 -35.99 3.29 2.64
C ASP A 588 -34.51 3.14 2.20
N SER A 589 -33.86 2.08 2.71
CA SER A 589 -32.57 1.55 2.32
C SER A 589 -32.68 0.88 0.95
N LEU A 590 -33.36 1.52 0.00
CA LEU A 590 -33.24 1.26 -1.41
C LEU A 590 -31.77 1.47 -1.77
N ARG A 591 -31.01 0.38 -1.68
CA ARG A 591 -29.68 0.16 -2.26
C ARG A 591 -29.81 0.16 -3.79
N THR A 592 -30.49 1.14 -4.35
CA THR A 592 -30.57 1.41 -5.78
C THR A 592 -29.23 2.00 -6.18
N PHE A 593 -28.46 1.24 -6.96
CA PHE A 593 -27.27 1.74 -7.62
C PHE A 593 -27.65 2.19 -9.02
N ILE A 594 -27.02 3.28 -9.47
CA ILE A 594 -27.08 3.74 -10.85
C ILE A 594 -25.74 3.53 -11.52
N TRP A 595 -25.74 3.18 -12.80
CA TRP A 595 -24.55 3.18 -13.63
C TRP A 595 -24.25 4.62 -14.06
N ARG A 596 -23.15 5.18 -13.55
CA ARG A 596 -22.75 6.56 -13.89
C ARG A 596 -21.25 6.65 -14.18
N ALA A 597 -20.87 7.66 -14.96
CA ALA A 597 -19.48 7.98 -15.19
C ALA A 597 -18.86 8.73 -13.99
N PRO A 598 -17.53 8.65 -13.77
CA PRO A 598 -16.81 9.54 -12.86
C PRO A 598 -17.10 11.01 -13.21
N GLY A 599 -17.07 11.91 -12.22
CA GLY A 599 -17.39 13.34 -12.41
C GLY A 599 -18.88 13.66 -12.58
N THR A 600 -19.69 12.76 -13.14
CA THR A 600 -21.12 13.02 -13.43
C THR A 600 -22.07 12.92 -12.22
N ARG A 601 -21.53 13.10 -11.00
CA ARG A 601 -22.22 12.84 -9.72
C ARG A 601 -23.51 13.64 -9.54
N TYR A 602 -23.53 14.88 -10.02
CA TYR A 602 -24.62 15.85 -9.82
C TYR A 602 -25.42 16.14 -11.10
N HIS A 603 -25.20 15.41 -12.19
CA HIS A 603 -26.04 15.54 -13.37
C HIS A 603 -27.48 15.14 -13.04
N GLN A 604 -28.44 15.86 -13.60
CA GLN A 604 -29.88 15.66 -13.37
C GLN A 604 -30.32 14.21 -13.59
N GLU A 605 -29.70 13.52 -14.55
CA GLU A 605 -29.97 12.12 -14.90
C GLU A 605 -29.48 11.10 -13.85
N ASN A 606 -28.57 11.51 -12.95
CA ASN A 606 -27.92 10.70 -11.92
C ASN A 606 -28.35 11.07 -10.48
N THR A 607 -29.22 12.08 -10.37
CA THR A 607 -29.83 12.52 -9.12
C THR A 607 -31.23 11.92 -8.99
N THR A 608 -31.62 11.59 -7.77
CA THR A 608 -32.99 11.19 -7.45
C THR A 608 -33.60 12.26 -6.56
N GLU A 609 -34.71 12.85 -7.00
CA GLU A 609 -35.43 13.85 -6.21
C GLU A 609 -35.96 13.21 -4.91
N ARG A 610 -35.89 13.99 -3.83
CA ARG A 610 -36.45 13.62 -2.53
C ARG A 610 -37.98 13.74 -2.69
N HIS A 611 -38.69 12.63 -2.88
CA HIS A 611 -40.14 12.65 -2.70
C HIS A 611 -40.41 12.99 -1.22
N ARG A 612 -40.77 14.25 -0.95
CA ARG A 612 -41.37 14.64 0.32
C ARG A 612 -42.74 13.97 0.37
N TYR A 613 -42.97 13.12 1.38
CA TYR A 613 -44.25 12.50 1.76
C TYR A 613 -44.71 11.23 1.01
N GLY A 614 -44.00 10.11 1.17
CA GLY A 614 -44.39 8.83 0.57
C GLY A 614 -44.53 7.60 1.48
N GLY A 615 -44.38 7.71 2.80
CA GLY A 615 -44.39 6.52 3.67
C GLY A 615 -44.86 6.75 5.12
N VAL A 616 -45.48 5.72 5.71
CA VAL A 616 -45.92 5.69 7.11
C VAL A 616 -44.68 5.59 8.03
N GLY A 617 -44.47 6.56 8.90
CA GLY A 617 -43.29 6.68 9.76
C GLY A 617 -43.38 7.87 10.71
N TRP A 618 -42.45 7.94 11.66
CA TRP A 618 -42.37 8.99 12.68
C TRP A 618 -41.49 10.16 12.20
N LEU A 619 -41.95 11.40 12.41
CA LEU A 619 -41.14 12.60 12.26
C LEU A 619 -40.41 12.85 13.58
N VAL A 620 -39.11 13.13 13.53
CA VAL A 620 -38.29 13.47 14.70
C VAL A 620 -37.64 14.82 14.45
N TRP A 621 -37.58 15.68 15.46
CA TRP A 621 -36.82 16.95 15.43
C TRP A 621 -35.76 16.87 16.52
N ARG A 622 -34.53 17.37 16.38
CA ARG A 622 -33.59 17.57 17.52
C ARG A 622 -32.77 18.83 17.37
N GLY A 623 -32.28 19.34 18.51
CA GLY A 623 -31.14 20.27 18.61
C GLY A 623 -29.92 19.63 19.29
N ILE A 624 -28.73 19.85 18.72
CA ILE A 624 -27.42 19.48 19.29
C ILE A 624 -26.57 20.73 19.52
N ILE A 625 -25.82 20.77 20.62
CA ILE A 625 -24.89 21.85 20.98
C ILE A 625 -23.61 21.25 21.56
N LEU A 626 -22.51 22.01 21.60
CA LEU A 626 -21.26 21.48 22.15
C LEU A 626 -21.43 21.18 23.65
N GLY A 627 -21.18 19.93 24.05
CA GLY A 627 -21.28 19.46 25.44
C GLY A 627 -22.70 19.10 25.92
N SER A 628 -23.75 19.27 25.10
CA SER A 628 -25.12 18.91 25.46
C SER A 628 -26.00 18.57 24.24
N ARG A 629 -27.22 18.09 24.47
CA ARG A 629 -28.21 17.81 23.42
C ARG A 629 -29.63 17.86 23.99
N THR A 630 -30.60 18.04 23.10
CA THR A 630 -32.03 18.00 23.45
C THR A 630 -32.59 16.58 23.51
N ASP A 631 -33.69 16.40 24.23
CA ASP A 631 -34.43 15.14 24.34
C ASP A 631 -35.27 14.81 23.13
N LEU A 632 -35.36 13.51 22.83
CA LEU A 632 -36.22 12.70 21.93
C LEU A 632 -37.63 13.17 21.41
N HIS A 633 -38.04 14.44 21.24
CA HIS A 633 -39.27 14.84 20.51
C HIS A 633 -39.54 14.12 19.16
N VAL A 634 -40.58 13.29 19.15
CA VAL A 634 -41.07 12.54 18.00
C VAL A 634 -42.56 12.82 17.82
N GLN A 635 -43.00 12.99 16.56
CA GLN A 635 -44.36 13.40 16.21
C GLN A 635 -44.93 12.56 15.05
N SER A 636 -46.24 12.29 15.08
CA SER A 636 -46.96 11.53 14.05
C SER A 636 -47.45 12.39 12.87
N VAL A 637 -47.56 13.71 13.05
CA VAL A 637 -48.10 14.68 12.09
C VAL A 637 -46.97 15.49 11.45
N THR A 638 -47.23 16.10 10.29
CA THR A 638 -46.31 17.02 9.61
C THR A 638 -46.10 18.29 10.45
N MET A 639 -44.84 18.73 10.57
CA MET A 639 -44.47 19.95 11.28
C MET A 639 -45.13 21.20 10.66
N THR A 640 -45.87 21.97 11.46
CA THR A 640 -46.46 23.27 11.08
C THR A 640 -45.83 24.39 11.91
N GLY A 641 -45.95 25.64 11.48
CA GLY A 641 -45.36 26.78 12.21
C GLY A 641 -45.89 26.90 13.66
N HIS A 642 -47.17 26.61 13.90
CA HIS A 642 -47.75 26.62 15.25
C HIS A 642 -47.14 25.52 16.13
N ILE A 643 -47.05 24.31 15.60
CA ILE A 643 -46.42 23.18 16.31
C ILE A 643 -44.94 23.49 16.58
N TYR A 644 -44.24 24.08 15.61
CA TYR A 644 -42.84 24.44 15.77
C TYR A 644 -42.64 25.49 16.87
N ARG A 645 -43.49 26.53 16.92
CA ARG A 645 -43.48 27.51 18.01
C ARG A 645 -43.76 26.86 19.37
N ASP A 646 -44.93 26.23 19.51
CA ASP A 646 -45.46 25.78 20.81
C ASP A 646 -44.67 24.60 21.39
N VAL A 647 -44.14 23.73 20.53
CA VAL A 647 -43.53 22.46 20.95
C VAL A 647 -42.01 22.49 20.80
N ILE A 648 -41.47 23.10 19.76
CA ILE A 648 -40.00 23.12 19.56
C ILE A 648 -39.39 24.35 20.23
N LEU A 649 -39.82 25.56 19.88
CA LEU A 649 -39.21 26.78 20.38
C LEU A 649 -39.47 26.99 21.87
N GLU A 650 -40.73 26.96 22.30
CA GLU A 650 -41.10 27.27 23.69
C GLU A 650 -40.64 26.19 24.67
N GLN A 651 -40.76 24.91 24.32
CA GLN A 651 -40.45 23.82 25.26
C GLN A 651 -38.98 23.40 25.25
N HIS A 652 -38.29 23.46 24.11
CA HIS A 652 -36.93 22.94 23.99
C HIS A 652 -35.90 24.06 23.83
N VAL A 653 -36.06 24.96 22.85
CA VAL A 653 -35.03 25.97 22.52
C VAL A 653 -34.93 27.07 23.58
N ARG A 654 -36.07 27.52 24.13
CA ARG A 654 -36.13 28.56 25.18
C ARG A 654 -35.33 28.20 26.43
N LEU A 655 -35.35 26.92 26.84
CA LEU A 655 -34.59 26.45 28.00
C LEU A 655 -33.08 26.60 27.79
N PHE A 656 -32.58 26.30 26.59
CA PHE A 656 -31.17 26.44 26.25
C PHE A 656 -30.75 27.91 26.13
N ARG A 657 -31.61 28.78 25.60
CA ARG A 657 -31.37 30.23 25.62
C ARG A 657 -31.27 30.78 27.04
N GLY A 658 -32.13 30.32 27.96
CA GLY A 658 -32.07 30.70 29.36
C GLY A 658 -30.75 30.29 30.04
N ALA A 659 -30.17 29.14 29.66
CA ALA A 659 -28.92 28.63 30.21
C ALA A 659 -27.66 29.28 29.60
N MET A 660 -27.66 29.60 28.31
CA MET A 660 -26.46 30.05 27.56
C MET A 660 -26.29 31.58 27.49
N GLY A 661 -27.33 32.36 27.81
CA GLY A 661 -27.24 33.83 27.76
C GLY A 661 -27.34 34.40 26.33
N ALA A 662 -26.98 35.68 26.18
CA ALA A 662 -27.18 36.46 24.95
C ALA A 662 -26.33 35.98 23.74
N GLU A 663 -25.31 35.15 23.98
CA GLU A 663 -24.44 34.63 22.91
C GLU A 663 -25.02 33.40 22.18
N PHE A 664 -26.18 32.90 22.62
CA PHE A 664 -26.83 31.74 22.01
C PHE A 664 -27.33 32.02 20.59
N LEU A 665 -26.86 31.20 19.64
CA LEU A 665 -27.26 31.26 18.24
C LEU A 665 -28.02 30.00 17.83
N PHE A 666 -29.23 30.17 17.32
CA PHE A 666 -30.08 29.06 16.89
C PHE A 666 -30.00 28.86 15.37
N MET A 667 -29.69 27.64 14.92
CA MET A 667 -29.64 27.28 13.50
C MET A 667 -30.85 26.43 13.10
N ASP A 668 -31.54 26.86 12.04
CA ASP A 668 -32.58 26.12 11.31
C ASP A 668 -32.28 26.09 9.79
N ASP A 669 -32.99 25.24 9.03
CA ASP A 669 -32.72 25.02 7.59
C ASP A 669 -33.51 25.97 6.66
N ASN A 670 -34.14 27.00 7.21
CA ASN A 670 -35.05 27.92 6.52
C ASN A 670 -36.26 27.23 5.84
N ALA A 671 -36.73 26.08 6.35
CA ALA A 671 -37.95 25.46 5.83
C ALA A 671 -39.20 26.34 6.06
N ARG A 672 -40.25 26.12 5.25
CA ARG A 672 -41.50 26.90 5.29
C ARG A 672 -42.09 27.06 6.71
N PRO A 673 -42.12 26.04 7.60
CA PRO A 673 -42.61 26.20 8.96
C PRO A 673 -41.74 27.12 9.82
N HIS A 674 -40.42 27.15 9.62
CA HIS A 674 -39.48 27.99 10.38
C HIS A 674 -39.59 29.46 9.99
N ARG A 675 -39.97 29.73 8.73
CA ARG A 675 -40.16 31.09 8.19
C ARG A 675 -41.61 31.58 8.27
N ALA A 676 -42.45 30.97 9.11
CA ALA A 676 -43.79 31.45 9.36
C ALA A 676 -43.74 32.68 10.28
N ASN A 677 -44.55 33.71 10.03
CA ASN A 677 -44.54 34.96 10.80
C ASN A 677 -44.64 34.73 12.32
N ILE A 678 -45.48 33.78 12.75
CA ILE A 678 -45.64 33.39 14.16
C ILE A 678 -44.37 32.85 14.82
N VAL A 679 -43.45 32.27 14.04
CA VAL A 679 -42.16 31.76 14.52
C VAL A 679 -41.16 32.91 14.61
N ASP A 680 -41.14 33.80 13.62
CA ASP A 680 -40.28 34.99 13.63
C ASP A 680 -40.68 35.94 14.78
N GLU A 681 -41.97 36.14 15.04
CA GLU A 681 -42.50 36.89 16.20
C GLU A 681 -42.10 36.24 17.54
N CYS A 682 -42.10 34.90 17.61
CA CYS A 682 -41.66 34.16 18.80
C CYS A 682 -40.16 34.31 19.06
N LEU A 683 -39.32 34.21 18.02
CA LEU A 683 -37.87 34.38 18.16
C LEU A 683 -37.51 35.83 18.57
N GLN A 684 -38.24 36.81 18.03
CA GLN A 684 -38.06 38.22 18.39
C GLN A 684 -38.50 38.52 19.83
N SER A 685 -39.64 37.97 20.26
CA SER A 685 -40.14 38.19 21.63
C SER A 685 -39.29 37.51 22.72
N GLU A 686 -38.65 36.38 22.40
CA GLU A 686 -37.78 35.64 23.31
C GLU A 686 -36.28 36.01 23.17
N ASP A 687 -35.93 37.01 22.34
CA ASP A 687 -34.55 37.46 22.09
C ASP A 687 -33.58 36.31 21.69
N ILE A 688 -34.03 35.47 20.76
CA ILE A 688 -33.24 34.37 20.20
C ILE A 688 -32.68 34.79 18.84
N THR A 689 -31.35 34.88 18.74
CA THR A 689 -30.69 35.19 17.47
C THR A 689 -30.64 33.95 16.56
N ARG A 690 -31.12 34.11 15.32
CA ARG A 690 -31.10 33.05 14.30
C ARG A 690 -29.80 33.16 13.48
N MET A 691 -29.17 32.02 13.20
CA MET A 691 -28.03 31.93 12.29
C MET A 691 -28.49 32.10 10.84
N ASP A 692 -27.83 32.98 10.08
CA ASP A 692 -28.02 33.05 8.63
C ASP A 692 -27.49 31.78 7.98
N TRP A 693 -28.37 30.82 7.63
CA TRP A 693 -27.97 29.52 7.07
C TRP A 693 -28.23 29.42 5.56
N PRO A 694 -27.27 28.93 4.74
CA PRO A 694 -27.47 28.81 3.31
C PRO A 694 -28.40 27.63 2.99
N ALA A 695 -29.50 27.91 2.30
CA ALA A 695 -30.47 26.89 1.88
C ALA A 695 -29.83 25.70 1.13
N TYR A 696 -30.39 24.50 1.34
CA TYR A 696 -29.96 23.25 0.70
C TYR A 696 -28.51 22.83 1.00
N SER A 697 -28.07 22.95 2.26
CA SER A 697 -26.69 22.64 2.71
C SER A 697 -26.59 21.52 3.78
N PRO A 698 -27.11 20.30 3.51
CA PRO A 698 -27.14 19.22 4.51
C PRO A 698 -25.74 18.70 4.90
N ASP A 699 -24.74 18.86 4.03
CA ASP A 699 -23.35 18.47 4.29
C ASP A 699 -22.62 19.42 5.25
N LEU A 700 -23.11 20.66 5.40
CA LEU A 700 -22.59 21.61 6.39
C LEU A 700 -23.29 21.46 7.75
N ASN A 701 -24.45 20.81 7.83
CA ASN A 701 -25.18 20.61 9.08
C ASN A 701 -24.68 19.33 9.82
N PRO A 702 -24.06 19.44 11.00
CA PRO A 702 -23.57 18.26 11.75
C PRO A 702 -24.66 17.25 12.11
N ILE A 703 -25.90 17.71 12.33
CA ILE A 703 -27.00 16.84 12.79
C ILE A 703 -27.42 15.80 11.75
N GLU A 704 -27.21 16.07 10.46
CA GLU A 704 -27.48 15.13 9.36
C GLU A 704 -26.62 13.86 9.48
N HIS A 705 -25.41 13.99 10.02
CA HIS A 705 -24.55 12.83 10.33
C HIS A 705 -25.02 12.07 11.57
N VAL A 706 -25.64 12.76 12.52
CA VAL A 706 -26.24 12.14 13.71
C VAL A 706 -27.47 11.34 13.31
N TRP A 707 -28.29 11.82 12.36
CA TRP A 707 -29.41 11.07 11.79
C TRP A 707 -28.97 9.79 11.08
N ASP A 708 -27.89 9.84 10.29
CA ASP A 708 -27.34 8.63 9.66
C ASP A 708 -26.81 7.62 10.70
N MET A 709 -26.18 8.12 11.78
CA MET A 709 -25.71 7.28 12.88
C MET A 709 -26.87 6.60 13.63
N LEU A 710 -27.94 7.36 13.94
CA LEU A 710 -29.15 6.84 14.57
C LEU A 710 -29.83 5.79 13.69
N GLY A 711 -29.96 6.05 12.38
CA GLY A 711 -30.51 5.10 11.42
C GLY A 711 -29.70 3.80 11.30
N ARG A 712 -28.36 3.88 11.34
CA ARG A 712 -27.50 2.70 11.34
C ARG A 712 -27.63 1.87 12.61
N ARG A 713 -27.75 2.50 13.78
CA ARG A 713 -27.95 1.80 15.06
C ARG A 713 -29.30 1.10 15.12
N ILE A 714 -30.38 1.76 14.66
CA ILE A 714 -31.71 1.15 14.55
C ILE A 714 -31.69 -0.06 13.61
N ALA A 715 -31.00 0.04 12.46
CA ALA A 715 -30.88 -1.06 11.51
C ALA A 715 -30.00 -2.23 12.00
N ALA A 716 -29.12 -1.98 12.98
CA ALA A 716 -28.23 -3.00 13.55
C ALA A 716 -28.86 -3.77 14.72
N ARG A 717 -30.02 -3.35 15.23
CA ARG A 717 -30.75 -4.07 16.29
C ARG A 717 -31.14 -5.48 15.84
N GLN A 718 -31.03 -6.43 16.76
CA GLN A 718 -31.42 -7.83 16.57
C GLN A 718 -32.42 -8.21 17.68
N PRO A 719 -33.73 -8.27 17.40
CA PRO A 719 -34.40 -8.07 16.10
C PRO A 719 -34.61 -6.59 15.72
N PRO A 720 -34.73 -6.25 14.41
CA PRO A 720 -35.07 -4.91 13.97
C PRO A 720 -36.54 -4.57 14.32
N PRO A 721 -36.90 -3.29 14.49
CA PRO A 721 -38.26 -2.89 14.84
C PRO A 721 -39.25 -3.26 13.73
N THR A 722 -40.34 -3.93 14.11
CA THR A 722 -41.34 -4.46 13.17
C THR A 722 -42.65 -3.67 13.18
N CYS A 723 -42.92 -2.89 14.24
CA CYS A 723 -44.10 -2.03 14.35
C CYS A 723 -43.76 -0.59 14.78
N LEU A 724 -44.68 0.37 14.52
CA LEU A 724 -44.43 1.81 14.78
C LEU A 724 -44.14 2.10 16.26
N PRO A 725 -44.81 1.48 17.25
CA PRO A 725 -44.46 1.65 18.66
C PRO A 725 -43.07 1.12 19.02
N GLU A 726 -42.63 0.01 18.42
CA GLU A 726 -41.26 -0.50 18.59
C GLU A 726 -40.23 0.46 17.99
N LEU A 727 -40.52 1.04 16.82
CA LEU A 727 -39.67 2.05 16.19
C LEU A 727 -39.56 3.31 17.05
N TRP A 728 -40.67 3.76 17.65
CA TRP A 728 -40.67 4.89 18.59
C TRP A 728 -39.75 4.64 19.79
N ARG A 729 -39.91 3.49 20.46
CA ARG A 729 -39.06 3.12 21.61
C ARG A 729 -37.59 2.98 21.20
N ALA A 730 -37.34 2.35 20.05
CA ALA A 730 -35.99 2.20 19.54
C ALA A 730 -35.30 3.53 19.21
N LEU A 731 -36.06 4.49 18.69
CA LEU A 731 -35.56 5.84 18.44
C LEU A 731 -35.14 6.53 19.74
N LEU A 732 -35.98 6.50 20.79
CA LEU A 732 -35.67 7.09 22.10
C LEU A 732 -34.45 6.43 22.75
N ASP A 733 -34.43 5.10 22.83
CA ASP A 733 -33.34 4.35 23.46
C ASP A 733 -31.99 4.61 22.77
N GLU A 734 -31.95 4.52 21.44
CA GLU A 734 -30.69 4.69 20.69
C GLU A 734 -30.21 6.14 20.70
N TRP A 735 -31.12 7.11 20.80
CA TRP A 735 -30.73 8.51 20.98
C TRP A 735 -29.96 8.71 22.27
N CYS A 736 -30.46 8.17 23.39
CA CYS A 736 -29.76 8.22 24.68
C CYS A 736 -28.40 7.49 24.63
N ASN A 737 -28.28 6.42 23.83
CA ASN A 737 -27.07 5.62 23.68
C ASN A 737 -26.01 6.22 22.74
N ILE A 738 -26.28 7.32 22.02
CA ILE A 738 -25.26 8.01 21.25
C ILE A 738 -24.34 8.75 22.23
N PRO A 739 -23.02 8.49 22.25
CA PRO A 739 -22.10 9.22 23.11
C PRO A 739 -21.97 10.71 22.71
N GLN A 740 -21.94 11.62 23.69
CA GLN A 740 -21.87 13.07 23.44
C GLN A 740 -20.55 13.49 22.78
N ASP A 741 -19.44 12.81 23.08
CA ASP A 741 -18.14 13.03 22.43
C ASP A 741 -18.20 12.82 20.90
N GLN A 742 -19.05 11.91 20.41
CA GLN A 742 -19.24 11.73 18.97
C GLN A 742 -19.98 12.92 18.33
N ILE A 743 -20.92 13.53 19.05
CA ILE A 743 -21.66 14.72 18.62
C ILE A 743 -20.72 15.94 18.65
N ASP A 744 -19.96 16.11 19.73
CA ASP A 744 -19.01 17.20 19.90
C ASP A 744 -17.94 17.17 18.80
N ASN A 745 -17.40 15.98 18.47
CA ASN A 745 -16.45 15.83 17.36
C ASN A 745 -17.04 16.25 16.00
N LEU A 746 -18.35 16.08 15.77
CA LEU A 746 -19.01 16.54 14.56
C LEU A 746 -19.13 18.07 14.53
N ILE A 747 -19.45 18.70 15.66
CA ILE A 747 -19.51 20.17 15.79
C ILE A 747 -18.10 20.77 15.64
N LEU A 748 -17.09 20.20 16.32
CA LEU A 748 -15.69 20.61 16.22
C LEU A 748 -15.10 20.42 14.80
N SER A 749 -15.76 19.66 13.93
CA SER A 749 -15.36 19.48 12.53
C SER A 749 -15.77 20.64 11.61
N MET A 750 -16.60 21.59 12.09
CA MET A 750 -17.12 22.71 11.28
C MET A 750 -16.04 23.50 10.52
N PRO A 751 -14.91 23.91 11.12
CA PRO A 751 -13.85 24.61 10.39
C PRO A 751 -13.27 23.79 9.23
N ARG A 752 -13.20 22.46 9.36
CA ARG A 752 -12.73 21.57 8.29
C ARG A 752 -13.77 21.44 7.18
N ARG A 753 -15.06 21.41 7.51
CA ARG A 753 -16.17 21.35 6.53
C ARG A 753 -16.23 22.63 5.68
N CYS A 754 -16.12 23.80 6.31
CA CYS A 754 -16.04 25.08 5.59
C CYS A 754 -14.80 25.13 4.68
N LYS A 755 -13.62 24.72 5.16
CA LYS A 755 -12.39 24.65 4.35
C LYS A 755 -12.49 23.67 3.19
N ALA A 756 -13.18 22.54 3.36
CA ALA A 756 -13.41 21.58 2.28
C ALA A 756 -14.33 22.14 1.18
N CYS A 757 -15.38 22.88 1.56
CA CYS A 757 -16.24 23.60 0.63
C CYS A 757 -15.41 24.60 -0.21
N ILE A 758 -14.54 25.37 0.44
CA ILE A 758 -13.63 26.33 -0.20
C ILE A 758 -12.63 25.63 -1.14
N ALA A 759 -11.96 24.55 -0.70
CA ALA A 759 -10.92 23.88 -1.47
C ALA A 759 -11.44 23.26 -2.79
N SER A 760 -12.69 22.80 -2.84
CA SER A 760 -13.28 22.19 -4.04
C SER A 760 -13.45 23.17 -5.22
N GLY A 761 -13.50 24.49 -4.95
CA GLY A 761 -13.55 25.54 -5.97
C GLY A 761 -12.18 26.12 -6.39
N LEU A 762 -11.11 25.77 -5.69
CA LEU A 762 -9.76 26.34 -5.89
C LEU A 762 -8.88 25.56 -6.88
N ASP A 763 -9.13 24.28 -7.14
CA ASP A 763 -8.19 23.41 -7.89
C ASP A 763 -8.21 23.63 -9.42
N SER A 764 -9.35 23.98 -10.03
CA SER A 764 -9.45 24.33 -11.47
C SER A 764 -9.05 25.78 -11.74
N SER A 765 -9.39 26.69 -10.81
CA SER A 765 -9.04 28.12 -10.91
C SER A 765 -7.56 28.37 -10.71
N SER A 766 -6.89 27.68 -9.77
CA SER A 766 -5.44 27.80 -9.56
C SER A 766 -4.64 27.31 -10.76
N CYS A 767 -5.11 26.24 -11.42
CA CYS A 767 -4.47 25.69 -12.62
C CYS A 767 -4.63 26.64 -13.82
N LEU A 768 -5.82 27.21 -13.99
CA LEU A 768 -6.09 28.23 -15.01
C LEU A 768 -5.22 29.48 -14.79
N GLN A 769 -5.12 29.98 -13.56
CA GLN A 769 -4.25 31.12 -13.21
C GLN A 769 -2.78 30.86 -13.54
N CYS A 770 -2.28 29.65 -13.26
CA CYS A 770 -0.89 29.29 -13.57
C CYS A 770 -0.63 29.27 -15.08
N VAL A 771 -1.54 28.72 -15.88
CA VAL A 771 -1.38 28.66 -17.35
C VAL A 771 -1.57 30.04 -17.98
N GLN A 772 -2.50 30.86 -17.47
CA GLN A 772 -2.68 32.25 -17.92
C GLN A 772 -1.44 33.09 -17.69
N LEU A 773 -0.78 32.91 -16.56
CA LEU A 773 0.50 33.54 -16.26
C LEU A 773 1.61 33.04 -17.20
N LEU A 774 1.70 31.73 -17.47
CA LEU A 774 2.67 31.22 -18.44
C LEU A 774 2.41 31.78 -19.85
N LYS A 775 1.14 32.03 -20.18
CA LYS A 775 0.72 32.67 -21.43
C LYS A 775 1.14 34.14 -21.47
N SER A 776 0.95 34.92 -20.40
CA SER A 776 1.41 36.31 -20.36
C SER A 776 2.94 36.41 -20.47
N LEU A 777 3.67 35.48 -19.85
CA LEU A 777 5.13 35.39 -20.00
C LEU A 777 5.55 35.05 -21.44
N ALA A 778 4.77 34.24 -22.16
CA ALA A 778 5.01 33.96 -23.57
C ALA A 778 4.72 35.18 -24.46
N GLU A 779 3.68 35.96 -24.14
CA GLU A 779 3.34 37.22 -24.84
C GLU A 779 4.42 38.30 -24.67
N GLU A 780 5.15 38.29 -23.56
CA GLU A 780 6.34 39.14 -23.34
C GLU A 780 7.55 38.75 -24.23
N GLY A 781 7.42 37.74 -25.10
CA GLY A 781 8.47 37.31 -26.03
C GLY A 781 9.30 36.12 -25.55
N ARG A 782 8.87 35.40 -24.50
CA ARG A 782 9.57 34.20 -24.00
C ARG A 782 9.06 32.94 -24.70
N THR A 783 9.94 31.97 -24.90
CA THR A 783 9.54 30.64 -25.41
C THR A 783 9.24 29.71 -24.25
N VAL A 784 7.98 29.32 -24.08
CA VAL A 784 7.54 28.38 -23.03
C VAL A 784 7.17 27.05 -23.66
N ILE A 785 7.86 25.98 -23.25
CA ILE A 785 7.61 24.60 -23.70
C ILE A 785 7.13 23.81 -22.48
N CYS A 786 5.98 23.17 -22.58
CA CYS A 786 5.44 22.36 -21.49
C CYS A 786 4.91 21.01 -21.98
N THR A 787 5.06 19.99 -21.13
CA THR A 787 4.42 18.68 -21.28
C THR A 787 3.15 18.67 -20.44
N ILE A 788 2.01 18.26 -20.99
CA ILE A 788 0.75 18.20 -20.25
C ILE A 788 0.02 16.91 -20.57
N HIS A 789 -0.39 16.21 -19.52
CA HIS A 789 -1.26 15.04 -19.61
C HIS A 789 -2.72 15.48 -19.41
N GLN A 790 -3.56 15.22 -20.41
CA GLN A 790 -5.02 15.41 -20.36
C GLN A 790 -5.47 16.82 -19.89
N PRO A 791 -5.15 17.89 -20.64
CA PRO A 791 -5.62 19.23 -20.30
C PRO A 791 -7.15 19.31 -20.44
N SER A 792 -7.81 20.03 -19.53
CA SER A 792 -9.21 20.43 -19.74
C SER A 792 -9.35 21.30 -20.99
N ALA A 793 -10.49 21.26 -21.68
CA ALA A 793 -10.73 22.04 -22.90
C ALA A 793 -10.37 23.53 -22.76
N ARG A 794 -10.70 24.15 -21.61
CA ARG A 794 -10.39 25.58 -21.34
C ARG A 794 -8.89 25.86 -21.20
N ILE A 795 -8.10 24.90 -20.70
CA ILE A 795 -6.64 25.01 -20.62
C ILE A 795 -6.03 24.72 -22.00
N PHE A 796 -6.59 23.76 -22.73
CA PHE A 796 -6.14 23.39 -24.06
C PHE A 796 -6.23 24.56 -25.06
N GLU A 797 -7.29 25.36 -24.98
CA GLU A 797 -7.47 26.56 -25.80
C GLU A 797 -6.43 27.67 -25.55
N LEU A 798 -5.72 27.66 -24.40
CA LEU A 798 -4.71 28.66 -24.08
C LEU A 798 -3.36 28.39 -24.78
N PHE A 799 -3.14 27.22 -25.37
CA PHE A 799 -1.88 26.90 -26.05
C PHE A 799 -1.86 27.39 -27.50
N ASP A 800 -0.76 28.03 -27.87
CA ASP A 800 -0.55 28.56 -29.22
C ASP A 800 -0.20 27.46 -30.23
N LYS A 801 0.72 26.58 -29.84
CA LYS A 801 1.25 25.49 -30.66
C LYS A 801 1.17 24.17 -29.89
N LEU A 802 0.80 23.12 -30.60
CA LEU A 802 0.70 21.75 -30.12
C LEU A 802 1.71 20.87 -30.87
N TYR A 803 2.43 20.05 -30.10
CA TYR A 803 3.34 19.02 -30.63
C TYR A 803 2.97 17.68 -30.00
N MET A 804 2.53 16.72 -30.80
CA MET A 804 2.05 15.42 -30.34
C MET A 804 2.98 14.30 -30.78
N LEU A 805 3.28 13.40 -29.85
CA LEU A 805 4.14 12.24 -30.04
C LEU A 805 3.39 10.95 -29.73
N ALA A 806 3.53 9.95 -30.61
CA ALA A 806 3.08 8.56 -30.38
C ALA A 806 4.20 7.60 -30.82
N GLU A 807 4.56 6.64 -29.96
CA GLU A 807 5.62 5.65 -30.23
C GLU A 807 6.97 6.24 -30.70
N GLY A 808 7.28 7.49 -30.30
CA GLY A 808 8.49 8.20 -30.72
C GLY A 808 8.39 8.89 -32.08
N HIS A 809 7.23 8.86 -32.74
CA HIS A 809 6.93 9.57 -33.97
C HIS A 809 6.06 10.81 -33.71
N CYS A 810 6.28 11.87 -34.49
CA CYS A 810 5.41 13.04 -34.50
C CYS A 810 4.10 12.69 -35.24
N ILE A 811 2.96 12.88 -34.57
CA ILE A 811 1.63 12.62 -35.16
C ILE A 811 0.82 13.91 -35.40
N TYR A 812 1.22 15.01 -34.77
CA TYR A 812 0.68 16.34 -35.07
C TYR A 812 1.67 17.43 -34.64
N ARG A 813 1.82 18.46 -35.48
CA ARG A 813 2.55 19.69 -35.16
C ARG A 813 1.80 20.87 -35.79
N GLY A 814 1.36 21.84 -34.98
CA GLY A 814 0.62 22.98 -35.52
C GLY A 814 -0.11 23.80 -34.46
N SER A 815 -1.01 24.68 -34.88
CA SER A 815 -1.87 25.44 -33.95
C SER A 815 -2.95 24.54 -33.35
N THR A 816 -3.28 24.75 -32.08
CA THR A 816 -4.37 24.02 -31.39
C THR A 816 -5.71 24.08 -32.12
N LYS A 817 -6.01 25.21 -32.79
CA LYS A 817 -7.24 25.41 -33.57
C LYS A 817 -7.32 24.51 -34.81
N ASN A 818 -6.17 24.15 -35.39
CA ASN A 818 -6.09 23.38 -36.63
C ASN A 818 -6.08 21.86 -36.39
N LEU A 819 -6.10 21.42 -35.12
CA LEU A 819 -6.08 20.00 -34.79
C LEU A 819 -7.33 19.26 -35.26
N ILE A 820 -8.52 19.79 -34.98
CA ILE A 820 -9.79 19.14 -35.35
C ILE A 820 -9.96 19.08 -36.88
N PRO A 821 -9.71 20.17 -37.64
CA PRO A 821 -9.71 20.10 -39.11
C PRO A 821 -8.75 19.03 -39.65
N PHE A 822 -7.50 18.99 -39.16
CA PHE A 822 -6.51 18.00 -39.59
C PHE A 822 -6.95 16.56 -39.32
N LEU A 823 -7.48 16.28 -38.14
CA LEU A 823 -8.01 14.95 -37.82
C LEU A 823 -9.21 14.60 -38.71
N SER A 824 -10.09 15.56 -38.98
CA SER A 824 -11.25 15.38 -39.86
C SER A 824 -10.84 15.04 -41.30
N GLU A 825 -9.81 15.69 -41.85
CA GLU A 825 -9.26 15.39 -43.17
C GLU A 825 -8.72 13.95 -43.28
N GLN A 826 -8.15 13.44 -42.19
CA GLN A 826 -7.62 12.08 -42.15
C GLN A 826 -8.70 11.01 -41.91
N GLY A 827 -9.94 11.42 -41.69
CA GLY A 827 -11.12 10.57 -41.46
C GLY A 827 -11.52 10.39 -39.99
N LEU A 828 -10.93 11.17 -39.07
CA LEU A 828 -11.19 11.13 -37.63
C LEU A 828 -12.05 12.33 -37.20
N SER A 829 -13.35 12.12 -37.00
CA SER A 829 -14.28 13.17 -36.57
C SER A 829 -14.40 13.23 -35.04
N CYS A 830 -14.03 14.37 -34.46
CA CYS A 830 -14.18 14.63 -33.03
C CYS A 830 -15.62 15.10 -32.71
N PRO A 831 -16.37 14.44 -31.80
CA PRO A 831 -17.68 14.92 -31.37
C PRO A 831 -17.59 16.27 -30.61
N THR A 832 -18.56 17.16 -30.80
CA THR A 832 -18.57 18.52 -30.20
C THR A 832 -18.62 18.55 -28.68
N TYR A 833 -19.11 17.49 -28.03
CA TYR A 833 -19.15 17.35 -26.57
C TYR A 833 -17.89 16.68 -26.00
N HIS A 834 -16.94 16.29 -26.86
CA HIS A 834 -15.70 15.63 -26.47
C HIS A 834 -14.56 16.65 -26.39
N ASN A 835 -13.69 16.48 -25.39
CA ASN A 835 -12.50 17.31 -25.28
C ASN A 835 -11.54 16.98 -26.45
N PRO A 836 -11.11 17.98 -27.25
CA PRO A 836 -10.21 17.74 -28.38
C PRO A 836 -8.87 17.12 -27.98
N ALA A 837 -8.33 17.50 -26.82
CA ALA A 837 -7.08 16.96 -26.31
C ALA A 837 -7.20 15.47 -25.92
N ASP A 838 -8.32 15.10 -25.30
CA ASP A 838 -8.59 13.71 -24.93
C ASP A 838 -8.80 12.86 -26.18
N PHE A 839 -9.56 13.37 -27.16
CA PHE A 839 -9.77 12.68 -28.45
C PHE A 839 -8.45 12.40 -29.17
N ALA A 840 -7.57 13.40 -29.26
CA ALA A 840 -6.27 13.24 -29.91
C ALA A 840 -5.36 12.26 -29.14
N THR A 841 -5.46 12.21 -27.81
CA THR A 841 -4.73 11.24 -26.98
C THR A 841 -5.25 9.81 -27.17
N GLU A 842 -6.56 9.61 -27.31
CA GLU A 842 -7.17 8.31 -27.62
C GLU A 842 -6.73 7.78 -28.99
N VAL A 843 -6.65 8.67 -29.99
CA VAL A 843 -6.11 8.35 -31.32
C VAL A 843 -4.64 7.92 -31.20
N ALA A 844 -3.83 8.64 -30.43
CA ALA A 844 -2.43 8.30 -30.19
C ALA A 844 -2.26 6.97 -29.44
N ALA A 845 -3.22 6.59 -28.59
CA ALA A 845 -3.20 5.34 -27.82
C ALA A 845 -3.74 4.13 -28.60
N GLY A 846 -4.23 4.33 -29.84
CA GLY A 846 -4.77 3.28 -30.70
C GLY A 846 -6.21 2.85 -30.39
N GLU A 847 -6.96 3.61 -29.57
CA GLU A 847 -8.35 3.26 -29.23
C GLU A 847 -9.29 3.38 -30.44
N HIS A 848 -8.95 4.24 -31.40
CA HIS A 848 -9.66 4.41 -32.66
C HIS A 848 -9.05 3.58 -33.82
N GLY A 849 -8.07 2.71 -33.53
CA GLY A 849 -7.33 1.88 -34.50
C GLY A 849 -5.88 2.36 -34.74
N ASP A 850 -5.13 1.65 -35.60
CA ASP A 850 -3.72 1.97 -35.91
C ASP A 850 -3.61 3.11 -36.94
N TRP A 851 -3.79 4.35 -36.46
CA TRP A 851 -3.69 5.57 -37.29
C TRP A 851 -2.31 6.22 -37.28
N ILE A 852 -1.40 5.76 -36.40
CA ILE A 852 -0.09 6.37 -36.16
C ILE A 852 0.72 6.50 -37.46
N TRP A 853 0.77 5.44 -38.28
CA TRP A 853 1.52 5.46 -39.53
C TRP A 853 0.92 6.42 -40.57
N LYS A 854 -0.42 6.48 -40.67
CA LYS A 854 -1.12 7.37 -41.60
C LYS A 854 -0.91 8.83 -41.23
N LEU A 855 -1.04 9.17 -39.95
CA LEU A 855 -0.81 10.53 -39.43
C LEU A 855 0.65 10.95 -39.58
N LYS A 856 1.60 10.05 -39.30
CA LYS A 856 3.02 10.28 -39.55
C LYS A 856 3.28 10.59 -41.03
N THR A 857 2.73 9.77 -41.93
CA THR A 857 2.92 9.94 -43.38
C THR A 857 2.33 11.25 -43.86
N ALA A 858 1.17 11.67 -43.33
CA ALA A 858 0.53 12.94 -43.63
C ALA A 858 1.38 14.15 -43.20
N ILE A 859 2.12 14.04 -42.09
CA ILE A 859 3.06 15.09 -41.66
C ILE A 859 4.31 15.09 -42.51
N ASP A 860 4.90 13.92 -42.77
CA ASP A 860 6.10 13.80 -43.59
C ASP A 860 5.84 14.35 -45.01
N THR A 861 4.62 14.18 -45.55
CA THR A 861 4.21 14.79 -46.82
C THR A 861 3.98 16.29 -46.71
N PHE A 862 3.48 16.79 -45.58
CA PHE A 862 3.32 18.23 -45.34
C PHE A 862 4.67 18.96 -45.21
N ASP A 863 5.65 18.37 -44.52
CA ASP A 863 7.01 18.92 -44.42
C ASP A 863 7.69 18.91 -45.80
N ALA A 864 7.54 17.83 -46.58
CA ALA A 864 8.07 17.73 -47.94
C ALA A 864 7.45 18.74 -48.93
N THR A 865 6.15 19.05 -48.82
CA THR A 865 5.52 20.07 -49.66
C THR A 865 5.90 21.48 -49.23
N SER A 866 6.14 21.75 -47.94
CA SER A 866 6.64 23.06 -47.49
C SER A 866 8.07 23.34 -47.97
N ASP A 867 8.92 22.30 -48.03
CA ASP A 867 10.29 22.42 -48.55
C ASP A 867 10.30 22.60 -50.08
N VAL A 868 9.38 21.96 -50.81
CA VAL A 868 9.24 22.13 -52.28
C VAL A 868 8.62 23.48 -52.66
N LEU A 869 7.67 24.00 -51.87
CA LEU A 869 7.10 25.33 -52.11
C LEU A 869 8.13 26.46 -51.91
N SER A 870 9.09 26.26 -51.01
CA SER A 870 10.18 27.22 -50.77
C SER A 870 11.23 27.30 -51.89
N LEU A 871 11.19 26.37 -52.85
CA LEU A 871 12.11 26.30 -54.00
C LEU A 871 11.45 26.67 -55.34
N ALA A 872 10.12 26.84 -55.38
CA ALA A 872 9.35 26.99 -56.63
C ALA A 872 8.89 28.44 -56.93
N ASP A 873 9.09 29.39 -56.01
CA ASP A 873 8.54 30.76 -56.13
C ASP A 873 9.41 31.76 -56.94
N GLU A 874 10.39 31.30 -57.73
CA GLU A 874 11.18 32.19 -58.60
C GLU A 874 10.72 32.31 -60.07
N SER A 875 9.66 31.62 -60.53
CA SER A 875 9.24 31.80 -61.93
C SER A 875 7.80 31.40 -62.25
N PHE A 876 6.87 32.37 -62.32
CA PHE A 876 6.02 32.68 -63.50
C PHE A 876 4.80 33.57 -63.16
N ILE A 877 4.47 34.48 -64.07
CA ILE A 877 3.45 35.55 -64.00
C ILE A 877 2.23 35.23 -64.90
N PHE A 878 1.01 35.61 -64.44
CA PHE A 878 -0.29 35.82 -65.16
C PHE A 878 -0.99 34.59 -65.80
N ASP A 879 -2.32 34.43 -65.89
CA ASP A 879 -3.50 35.33 -65.86
C ASP A 879 -4.81 34.52 -65.66
N GLY A 880 -5.90 35.16 -65.21
CA GLY A 880 -7.29 34.85 -65.67
C GLY A 880 -8.18 33.79 -64.99
N SER A 881 -8.98 34.25 -64.00
CA SER A 881 -10.37 33.86 -63.65
C SER A 881 -10.76 32.40 -63.32
N SER A 882 -11.16 32.15 -62.07
CA SER A 882 -12.50 31.66 -61.63
C SER A 882 -12.47 31.16 -60.17
N GLU A 883 -13.61 31.25 -59.49
CA GLU A 883 -13.83 31.23 -58.04
C GLU A 883 -13.48 29.93 -57.26
N VAL A 884 -13.40 30.13 -55.93
CA VAL A 884 -13.59 29.19 -54.80
C VAL A 884 -12.32 28.53 -54.21
N GLY A 885 -11.95 28.94 -52.98
CA GLY A 885 -11.17 28.10 -52.06
C GLY A 885 -10.16 28.80 -51.15
N LEU A 886 -10.43 28.75 -49.83
CA LEU A 886 -9.50 28.85 -48.68
C LEU A 886 -8.43 29.98 -48.67
N GLN A 887 -8.69 31.01 -47.84
CA GLN A 887 -7.67 31.96 -47.36
C GLN A 887 -6.66 31.27 -46.43
N ALA A 888 -5.59 30.74 -47.02
CA ALA A 888 -4.28 30.62 -46.38
C ALA A 888 -3.50 31.90 -46.68
N SER A 889 -3.78 32.98 -45.94
CA SER A 889 -3.07 34.25 -46.11
C SER A 889 -3.12 35.08 -44.83
N THR A 890 -2.34 34.68 -43.81
CA THR A 890 -1.90 35.61 -42.75
C THR A 890 -0.54 35.23 -42.16
N LEU A 891 0.36 34.70 -42.98
CA LEU A 891 1.77 34.50 -42.61
C LEU A 891 2.68 34.97 -43.75
N CYS A 892 2.46 36.18 -44.28
CA CYS A 892 3.38 36.80 -45.25
C CYS A 892 3.27 38.33 -45.36
N LEU A 893 2.91 39.05 -44.28
CA LEU A 893 2.87 40.53 -44.30
C LEU A 893 3.41 41.19 -43.02
N LEU A 894 4.46 40.65 -42.41
CA LEU A 894 5.21 41.36 -41.36
C LEU A 894 6.72 41.11 -41.44
N GLU A 895 7.27 41.09 -42.66
CA GLU A 895 8.73 41.08 -42.86
C GLU A 895 9.32 42.48 -43.12
N ASP A 896 8.55 43.57 -42.99
CA ASP A 896 9.04 44.89 -43.46
C ASP A 896 8.92 46.08 -42.50
N GLN A 897 8.71 45.89 -41.18
CA GLN A 897 8.67 47.03 -40.22
C GLN A 897 9.24 46.77 -38.80
N ALA A 898 10.38 46.06 -38.69
CA ALA A 898 11.09 45.94 -37.39
C ALA A 898 12.39 46.77 -37.29
N GLU A 899 12.61 47.74 -38.19
CA GLU A 899 13.54 48.84 -37.92
C GLU A 899 12.77 49.98 -37.20
N ASN A 900 12.91 50.03 -35.86
CA ASN A 900 12.80 51.21 -34.97
C ASN A 900 12.06 50.92 -33.65
N LYS A 901 12.78 50.46 -32.60
CA LYS A 901 12.79 51.00 -31.21
C LYS A 901 13.63 50.12 -30.26
N PRO A 902 14.11 50.66 -29.12
CA PRO A 902 15.54 50.84 -28.90
C PRO A 902 16.22 49.71 -28.12
N SER A 903 17.51 49.59 -28.42
CA SER A 903 18.56 48.88 -27.71
C SER A 903 18.65 49.20 -26.21
N LEU A 904 18.80 48.15 -25.39
CA LEU A 904 19.35 48.12 -24.02
C LEU A 904 19.30 46.62 -23.60
N LEU A 905 20.33 45.79 -23.63
CA LEU A 905 21.72 45.98 -23.21
C LEU A 905 22.63 44.98 -23.95
N LYS A 906 23.57 45.53 -24.72
CA LYS A 906 24.88 45.00 -25.19
C LYS A 906 25.16 43.50 -24.99
N GLU A 907 25.13 42.77 -26.10
CA GLU A 907 25.72 41.43 -26.32
C GLU A 907 27.25 41.38 -26.09
N ASN A 908 27.94 42.51 -26.02
CA ASN A 908 29.42 42.54 -26.08
C ASN A 908 30.13 42.54 -24.71
N ALA A 909 29.48 42.12 -23.62
CA ALA A 909 30.11 42.03 -22.28
C ALA A 909 30.13 40.61 -21.67
N LEU A 910 29.65 39.59 -22.40
CA LEU A 910 29.47 38.22 -21.89
C LEU A 910 30.60 37.24 -22.29
N GLU A 911 31.59 37.69 -23.07
CA GLU A 911 32.69 36.85 -23.55
C GLU A 911 33.94 36.85 -22.66
N SER A 912 34.04 37.70 -21.63
CA SER A 912 35.26 37.80 -20.81
C SER A 912 35.00 37.62 -19.30
N SER A 913 34.83 36.38 -18.85
CA SER A 913 35.23 35.95 -17.50
C SER A 913 35.01 34.44 -17.33
N PHE A 914 36.09 33.71 -17.08
CA PHE A 914 36.12 32.28 -16.80
C PHE A 914 35.07 31.84 -15.76
N GLY A 915 34.20 30.89 -16.13
CA GLY A 915 33.34 30.13 -15.21
C GLY A 915 31.88 30.01 -15.69
N GLY A 916 31.40 28.79 -15.92
CA GLY A 916 30.05 28.51 -16.47
C GLY A 916 28.84 28.87 -15.58
N TYR A 917 28.98 29.75 -14.58
CA TYR A 917 27.92 30.17 -13.64
C TYR A 917 27.80 31.70 -13.62
N ALA A 918 26.62 32.22 -13.27
CA ALA A 918 26.36 33.67 -13.27
C ALA A 918 27.12 34.45 -12.18
N THR A 919 27.48 33.79 -11.07
CA THR A 919 28.13 34.40 -9.91
C THR A 919 29.47 33.75 -9.57
N SER A 920 30.36 34.49 -8.92
CA SER A 920 31.68 33.98 -8.53
C SER A 920 31.58 32.84 -7.50
N SER A 921 32.53 31.90 -7.54
CA SER A 921 32.58 30.74 -6.63
C SER A 921 32.55 31.15 -5.15
N TRP A 922 33.19 32.27 -4.79
CA TRP A 922 33.18 32.77 -3.41
C TRP A 922 31.80 33.29 -2.98
N ASN A 923 31.09 33.99 -3.88
CA ASN A 923 29.72 34.42 -3.59
C ASN A 923 28.78 33.21 -3.47
N GLN A 924 28.94 32.21 -4.34
CA GLN A 924 28.21 30.93 -4.21
C GLN A 924 28.44 30.32 -2.83
N PHE A 925 29.70 30.16 -2.42
CA PHE A 925 30.04 29.60 -1.11
C PHE A 925 29.43 30.40 0.04
N LYS A 926 29.55 31.74 0.05
CA LYS A 926 28.98 32.60 1.10
C LYS A 926 27.46 32.45 1.22
N VAL A 927 26.75 32.49 0.08
CA VAL A 927 25.29 32.38 0.05
C VAL A 927 24.82 30.99 0.47
N LEU A 928 25.50 29.93 0.00
CA LEU A 928 25.15 28.55 0.33
C LEU A 928 25.41 28.22 1.79
N THR A 929 26.52 28.71 2.37
CA THR A 929 26.85 28.51 3.79
C THR A 929 25.81 29.22 4.67
N TYR A 930 25.47 30.48 4.34
CA TYR A 930 24.41 31.22 5.02
C TYR A 930 23.05 30.50 4.95
N ARG A 931 22.67 30.04 3.76
CA ARG A 931 21.43 29.27 3.55
C ARG A 931 21.42 28.00 4.40
N SER A 932 22.50 27.21 4.34
CA SER A 932 22.60 25.95 5.07
C SER A 932 22.53 26.17 6.58
N LEU A 933 23.21 27.19 7.10
CA LEU A 933 23.18 27.53 8.53
C LEU A 933 21.79 27.95 9.00
N ILE A 934 21.07 28.79 8.24
CA ILE A 934 19.69 29.18 8.56
C ILE A 934 18.74 28.00 8.52
N CYS A 935 18.86 27.13 7.52
CA CYS A 935 18.03 25.93 7.43
C CYS A 935 18.23 25.04 8.67
N THR A 936 19.48 24.78 9.07
CA THR A 936 19.79 23.97 10.26
C THR A 936 19.27 24.62 11.55
N LEU A 937 19.41 25.93 11.71
CA LEU A 937 18.90 26.65 12.89
C LEU A 937 17.37 26.69 12.96
N ARG A 938 16.68 26.80 11.81
CA ARG A 938 15.21 26.91 11.72
C ARG A 938 14.49 25.58 11.52
N GLU A 939 15.20 24.46 11.57
CA GLU A 939 14.65 23.11 11.64
C GLU A 939 14.54 22.67 13.12
N PRO A 940 13.46 23.07 13.83
CA PRO A 940 13.38 22.92 15.29
C PRO A 940 13.41 21.46 15.69
N MET A 941 12.72 20.58 14.96
CA MET A 941 12.58 19.18 15.35
C MET A 941 13.95 18.47 15.41
N ALA A 942 14.77 18.57 14.36
CA ALA A 942 16.05 17.86 14.33
C ALA A 942 17.07 18.45 15.33
N THR A 943 17.21 19.78 15.37
CA THR A 943 18.21 20.45 16.20
C THR A 943 17.84 20.41 17.69
N GLN A 944 16.56 20.60 18.04
CA GLN A 944 16.10 20.51 19.43
C GLN A 944 16.17 19.07 19.94
N LEU A 945 15.76 18.07 19.14
CA LEU A 945 15.86 16.67 19.55
C LEU A 945 17.31 16.27 19.81
N ARG A 946 18.27 16.74 19.01
CA ARG A 946 19.70 16.50 19.28
C ARG A 946 20.14 17.15 20.58
N PHE A 947 19.78 18.42 20.82
CA PHE A 947 20.12 19.11 22.06
C PHE A 947 19.59 18.38 23.30
N PHE A 948 18.29 18.05 23.31
CA PHE A 948 17.67 17.33 24.43
C PHE A 948 18.20 15.91 24.58
N ALA A 949 18.50 15.20 23.49
CA ALA A 949 19.08 13.87 23.57
C ALA A 949 20.45 13.89 24.26
N HIS A 950 21.34 14.84 23.92
CA HIS A 950 22.65 14.96 24.56
C HIS A 950 22.54 15.35 26.04
N LEU A 951 21.56 16.20 26.40
CA LEU A 951 21.30 16.57 27.79
C LEU A 951 20.77 15.38 28.61
N VAL A 952 19.70 14.73 28.14
CA VAL A 952 19.01 13.65 28.87
C VAL A 952 19.91 12.41 28.97
N VAL A 953 20.54 12.00 27.87
CA VAL A 953 21.42 10.82 27.90
C VAL A 953 22.71 11.13 28.66
N GLY A 954 23.22 12.36 28.60
CA GLY A 954 24.35 12.81 29.42
C GLY A 954 24.04 12.69 30.92
N LEU A 955 22.89 13.21 31.37
CA LEU A 955 22.46 13.07 32.77
C LEU A 955 22.23 11.60 33.15
N LEU A 956 21.60 10.81 32.29
CA LEU A 956 21.35 9.38 32.54
C LEU A 956 22.65 8.59 32.71
N LEU A 957 23.60 8.72 31.77
CA LEU A 957 24.90 8.05 31.85
C LEU A 957 25.73 8.56 33.03
N GLY A 958 25.68 9.86 33.31
CA GLY A 958 26.34 10.46 34.47
C GLY A 958 25.80 9.92 35.80
N MET A 959 24.49 9.72 35.93
CA MET A 959 23.87 9.11 37.12
C MET A 959 24.18 7.62 37.22
N LEU A 960 24.15 6.89 36.10
CA LEU A 960 24.40 5.45 36.07
C LEU A 960 25.84 5.11 36.49
N TYR A 961 26.81 5.93 36.07
CA TYR A 961 28.24 5.74 36.34
C TYR A 961 28.79 6.72 37.38
N TYR A 962 27.94 7.21 38.29
CA TYR A 962 28.29 8.24 39.26
C TYR A 962 29.50 7.85 40.12
N GLY A 963 30.53 8.71 40.14
CA GLY A 963 31.71 8.54 41.00
C GLY A 963 32.64 7.35 40.67
N ILE A 964 32.54 6.73 39.49
CA ILE A 964 33.30 5.51 39.15
C ILE A 964 34.74 5.80 38.66
N GLY A 965 35.03 7.00 38.15
CA GLY A 965 36.26 7.32 37.40
C GLY A 965 37.59 7.20 38.17
N ASN A 966 37.55 7.20 39.51
CA ASN A 966 38.73 7.07 40.37
C ASN A 966 38.79 5.76 41.18
N ASP A 967 37.82 4.85 41.01
CA ASP A 967 37.74 3.57 41.75
C ASP A 967 38.36 2.42 40.94
N ALA A 968 39.50 1.90 41.41
CA ALA A 968 40.24 0.81 40.76
C ALA A 968 39.41 -0.49 40.69
N SER A 969 38.51 -0.73 41.65
CA SER A 969 37.70 -1.95 41.72
C SER A 969 36.63 -2.02 40.62
N LYS A 970 36.34 -0.88 39.97
CA LYS A 970 35.30 -0.73 38.93
C LYS A 970 35.90 -0.24 37.60
N ILE A 971 37.19 -0.44 37.36
CA ILE A 971 37.90 0.10 36.19
C ILE A 971 37.31 -0.35 34.83
N PHE A 972 36.85 -1.61 34.72
CA PHE A 972 36.15 -2.11 33.53
C PHE A 972 34.78 -1.46 33.32
N ASN A 973 34.09 -1.05 34.39
CA ASN A 973 32.85 -0.29 34.26
C ASN A 973 33.15 1.13 33.76
N ASN A 974 34.28 1.74 34.17
CA ASN A 974 34.71 3.04 33.65
C ASN A 974 35.10 2.95 32.17
N SER A 975 35.81 1.90 31.74
CA SER A 975 36.10 1.70 30.31
C SER A 975 34.82 1.47 29.50
N GLY A 976 33.86 0.73 30.04
CA GLY A 976 32.51 0.60 29.49
C GLY A 976 31.80 1.94 29.34
N PHE A 977 31.84 2.80 30.36
CA PHE A 977 31.30 4.17 30.28
C PHE A 977 31.93 4.98 29.14
N LEU A 978 33.26 4.96 29.02
CA LEU A 978 33.97 5.68 27.95
C LEU A 978 33.57 5.16 26.57
N PHE A 979 33.47 3.84 26.42
CA PHE A 979 33.03 3.22 25.16
C PHE A 979 31.58 3.58 24.79
N PHE A 980 30.63 3.44 25.73
CA PHE A 980 29.23 3.78 25.47
C PHE A 980 29.02 5.28 25.23
N SER A 981 29.85 6.14 25.84
CA SER A 981 29.86 7.57 25.55
C SER A 981 30.26 7.86 24.10
N LEU A 982 31.30 7.19 23.60
CA LEU A 982 31.68 7.28 22.19
C LEU A 982 30.59 6.72 21.26
N LEU A 983 29.98 5.59 21.63
CA LEU A 983 28.90 4.98 20.85
C LEU A 983 27.70 5.91 20.68
N PHE A 984 27.31 6.58 21.77
CA PHE A 984 26.24 7.57 21.74
C PHE A 984 26.55 8.71 20.75
N LEU A 985 27.75 9.30 20.83
CA LEU A 985 28.17 10.39 19.95
C LEU A 985 28.24 9.98 18.47
N ILE A 986 28.62 8.73 18.17
CA ILE A 986 28.62 8.20 16.80
C ILE A 986 27.20 8.21 16.23
N PHE A 987 26.23 7.63 16.95
CA PHE A 987 24.87 7.51 16.44
C PHE A 987 24.15 8.86 16.38
N THR A 988 24.39 9.77 17.34
CA THR A 988 23.76 11.11 17.32
C THR A 988 24.31 12.00 16.21
N ALA A 989 25.57 11.81 15.78
CA ALA A 989 26.15 12.49 14.63
C ALA A 989 25.70 11.86 13.29
N MET A 990 25.76 10.53 13.18
CA MET A 990 25.52 9.81 11.93
C MET A 990 24.04 9.76 11.54
N MET A 991 23.15 9.28 12.41
CA MET A 991 21.77 8.93 12.02
C MET A 991 20.97 10.12 11.48
N PRO A 992 21.03 11.32 12.07
CA PRO A 992 20.32 12.46 11.53
C PRO A 992 20.79 12.83 10.10
N THR A 993 22.09 12.75 9.81
CA THR A 993 22.61 13.05 8.46
C THR A 993 22.21 12.02 7.42
N VAL A 994 22.13 10.74 7.80
CA VAL A 994 21.65 9.64 6.95
C VAL A 994 20.20 9.87 6.51
N LEU A 995 19.39 10.50 7.36
CA LEU A 995 17.98 10.79 7.09
C LEU A 995 17.77 12.08 6.27
N THR A 996 18.43 13.17 6.64
CA THR A 996 18.16 14.49 6.04
C THR A 996 18.88 14.71 4.71
N PHE A 997 20.10 14.20 4.56
CA PHE A 997 20.92 14.47 3.37
C PHE A 997 20.34 13.92 2.06
N PRO A 998 19.76 12.70 1.99
CA PRO A 998 19.09 12.23 0.77
C PRO A 998 17.92 13.12 0.33
N MET A 999 17.21 13.75 1.27
CA MET A 999 16.12 14.69 0.98
C MET A 999 16.65 16.02 0.46
N GLU A 1000 17.70 16.58 1.06
CA GLU A 1000 18.36 17.79 0.57
C GLU A 1000 18.98 17.59 -0.82
N LYS A 1001 19.46 16.37 -1.10
CA LYS A 1001 20.08 16.02 -2.37
C LYS A 1001 19.14 16.18 -3.57
N THR A 1002 17.84 15.95 -3.42
CA THR A 1002 16.88 16.13 -4.54
C THR A 1002 16.68 17.60 -4.88
N ILE A 1003 16.68 18.48 -3.86
CA ILE A 1003 16.69 19.95 -4.04
C ILE A 1003 17.99 20.37 -4.73
N PHE A 1004 19.14 19.85 -4.27
CA PHE A 1004 20.43 20.12 -4.92
C PHE A 1004 20.45 19.66 -6.38
N ALA A 1005 19.88 18.50 -6.70
CA ALA A 1005 19.82 17.99 -8.08
C ALA A 1005 19.06 18.97 -9.01
N ARG A 1006 17.91 19.49 -8.55
CA ARG A 1006 17.16 20.53 -9.27
C ARG A 1006 18.00 21.79 -9.51
N GLU A 1007 18.59 22.35 -8.45
CA GLU A 1007 19.38 23.58 -8.52
C GLU A 1007 20.64 23.41 -9.39
N TYR A 1008 21.23 22.21 -9.39
CA TYR A 1008 22.38 21.85 -10.24
C TYR A 1008 22.02 21.76 -11.72
N ILE A 1009 20.86 21.17 -12.07
CA ILE A 1009 20.37 21.10 -13.46
C ILE A 1009 20.18 22.50 -14.03
N ASN A 1010 19.60 23.41 -13.24
CA ASN A 1010 19.40 24.82 -13.59
C ASN A 1010 20.65 25.70 -13.42
N SER A 1011 21.82 25.10 -13.18
CA SER A 1011 23.11 25.80 -13.10
C SER A 1011 23.15 26.96 -12.09
N TRP A 1012 22.52 26.81 -10.92
CA TRP A 1012 22.55 27.84 -9.88
C TRP A 1012 23.96 28.01 -9.28
N TYR A 1013 24.67 26.90 -9.08
CA TYR A 1013 26.00 26.87 -8.47
C TYR A 1013 26.72 25.55 -8.74
N SER A 1014 28.02 25.51 -8.45
CA SER A 1014 28.83 24.29 -8.63
C SER A 1014 28.70 23.29 -7.47
N THR A 1015 28.79 21.99 -7.78
CA THR A 1015 28.79 20.90 -6.79
C THR A 1015 29.85 21.07 -5.71
N ARG A 1016 31.02 21.61 -6.08
CA ARG A 1016 32.16 21.88 -5.18
C ARG A 1016 31.77 22.87 -4.08
N MET A 1017 31.19 24.00 -4.47
CA MET A 1017 30.84 25.07 -3.54
C MET A 1017 29.70 24.65 -2.61
N TYR A 1018 28.74 23.88 -3.12
CA TYR A 1018 27.66 23.30 -2.30
C TYR A 1018 28.18 22.35 -1.22
N TYR A 1019 29.00 21.38 -1.62
CA TYR A 1019 29.50 20.38 -0.69
C TYR A 1019 30.40 20.99 0.39
N LEU A 1020 31.23 21.97 0.01
CA LEU A 1020 32.05 22.73 0.95
C LEU A 1020 31.18 23.56 1.91
N ALA A 1021 30.20 24.29 1.39
CA ALA A 1021 29.28 25.09 2.19
C ALA A 1021 28.51 24.24 3.21
N LYS A 1022 28.01 23.07 2.78
CA LYS A 1022 27.32 22.12 3.65
C LYS A 1022 28.24 21.65 4.78
N THR A 1023 29.46 21.21 4.45
CA THR A 1023 30.45 20.77 5.43
C THR A 1023 30.77 21.85 6.46
N VAL A 1024 31.04 23.07 6.02
CA VAL A 1024 31.39 24.19 6.93
C VAL A 1024 30.21 24.60 7.81
N SER A 1025 28.98 24.58 7.28
CA SER A 1025 27.79 24.98 8.04
C SER A 1025 27.44 24.06 9.22
N GLU A 1026 27.93 22.82 9.22
CA GLU A 1026 27.59 21.82 10.24
C GLU A 1026 28.61 21.74 11.38
N ILE A 1027 29.87 22.16 11.14
CA ILE A 1027 30.96 22.10 12.14
C ILE A 1027 30.58 22.76 13.48
N PRO A 1028 29.95 23.95 13.53
CA PRO A 1028 29.60 24.58 14.82
C PRO A 1028 28.70 23.69 15.69
N PHE A 1029 27.73 23.01 15.08
CA PHE A 1029 26.80 22.12 15.78
C PHE A 1029 27.47 20.83 16.23
N GLN A 1030 28.40 20.31 15.40
CA GLN A 1030 29.15 19.10 15.72
C GLN A 1030 30.19 19.34 16.84
N ILE A 1031 30.59 20.59 17.09
CA ILE A 1031 31.41 20.96 18.24
C ILE A 1031 30.53 21.21 19.48
N LEU A 1032 29.43 21.95 19.33
CA LEU A 1032 28.59 22.38 20.45
C LEU A 1032 27.98 21.21 21.23
N PHE A 1033 27.38 20.22 20.57
CA PHE A 1033 26.66 19.15 21.27
C PHE A 1033 27.57 18.18 22.04
N PRO A 1034 28.71 17.70 21.50
CA PRO A 1034 29.65 16.91 22.28
C PRO A 1034 30.23 17.68 23.46
N VAL A 1035 30.53 18.97 23.32
CA VAL A 1035 31.06 19.78 24.44
C VAL A 1035 30.06 19.84 25.60
N ILE A 1036 28.76 20.05 25.32
CA ILE A 1036 27.70 20.04 26.34
C ILE A 1036 27.63 18.67 27.02
N TYR A 1037 27.60 17.59 26.23
CA TYR A 1037 27.52 16.22 26.74
C TYR A 1037 28.73 15.86 27.62
N CYS A 1038 29.95 16.08 27.12
CA CYS A 1038 31.20 15.78 27.82
C CYS A 1038 31.32 16.57 29.13
N SER A 1039 30.88 17.83 29.14
CA SER A 1039 30.90 18.66 30.35
C SER A 1039 29.99 18.11 31.45
N ILE A 1040 28.90 17.42 31.10
CA ILE A 1040 28.02 16.80 32.11
C ILE A 1040 28.65 15.50 32.63
N VAL A 1041 29.00 14.59 31.72
CA VAL A 1041 29.41 13.22 32.12
C VAL A 1041 30.79 13.16 32.77
N TYR A 1042 31.72 14.03 32.39
CA TYR A 1042 33.09 14.00 32.90
C TYR A 1042 33.13 14.27 34.42
N TRP A 1043 32.41 15.30 34.86
CA TRP A 1043 32.35 15.66 36.28
C TRP A 1043 31.47 14.71 37.09
N MET A 1044 30.30 14.29 36.58
CA MET A 1044 29.42 13.37 37.30
C MET A 1044 30.05 11.99 37.54
N THR A 1045 30.86 11.50 36.60
CA THR A 1045 31.56 10.23 36.76
C THR A 1045 32.86 10.34 37.57
N ALA A 1046 33.20 11.53 38.06
CA ALA A 1046 34.42 11.81 38.82
C ALA A 1046 35.72 11.39 38.08
N GLN A 1047 35.80 11.71 36.78
CA GLN A 1047 37.07 11.60 36.03
C GLN A 1047 38.14 12.54 36.64
N PRO A 1048 39.44 12.27 36.43
CA PRO A 1048 40.52 13.04 37.05
C PRO A 1048 40.41 14.53 36.75
N ASN A 1049 40.53 15.38 37.77
CA ASN A 1049 40.44 16.84 37.63
C ASN A 1049 41.71 17.44 37.01
N ASP A 1050 41.95 17.19 35.73
CA ASP A 1050 43.06 17.73 34.94
C ASP A 1050 42.54 18.30 33.61
N LEU A 1051 42.87 19.56 33.35
CA LEU A 1051 42.45 20.29 32.15
C LEU A 1051 42.96 19.63 30.87
N ILE A 1052 44.16 19.03 30.89
CA ILE A 1052 44.72 18.37 29.71
C ILE A 1052 43.90 17.12 29.38
N ARG A 1053 43.57 16.31 30.39
CA ARG A 1053 42.77 15.08 30.22
C ARG A 1053 41.34 15.39 29.78
N PHE A 1054 40.74 16.43 30.36
CA PHE A 1054 39.43 16.91 29.94
C PHE A 1054 39.45 17.40 28.48
N GLY A 1055 40.48 18.16 28.10
CA GLY A 1055 40.70 18.63 26.74
C GLY A 1055 40.86 17.48 25.74
N LEU A 1056 41.63 16.44 26.07
CA LEU A 1056 41.81 15.24 25.24
C LEU A 1056 40.50 14.45 25.06
N PHE A 1057 39.69 14.34 26.12
CA PHE A 1057 38.38 13.69 26.06
C PHE A 1057 37.39 14.45 25.17
N ILE A 1058 37.33 15.78 25.29
CA ILE A 1058 36.52 16.63 24.40
C ILE A 1058 37.02 16.52 22.95
N LEU A 1059 38.32 16.61 22.72
CA LEU A 1059 38.91 16.55 21.39
C LEU A 1059 38.58 15.22 20.70
N SER A 1060 38.78 14.10 21.39
CA SER A 1060 38.41 12.77 20.89
C SER A 1060 36.92 12.67 20.57
N SER A 1061 36.06 13.22 21.44
CA SER A 1061 34.60 13.24 21.29
C SER A 1061 34.10 14.10 20.12
N ILE A 1062 34.80 15.20 19.81
CA ILE A 1062 34.54 16.04 18.63
C ILE A 1062 35.02 15.33 17.35
N MET A 1063 36.20 14.71 17.39
CA MET A 1063 36.76 14.02 16.23
C MET A 1063 35.93 12.81 15.80
N ILE A 1064 35.47 11.98 16.75
CA ILE A 1064 34.61 10.82 16.44
C ILE A 1064 33.28 11.26 15.83
N SER A 1065 32.73 12.33 16.36
CA SER A 1065 31.54 13.01 15.89
C SER A 1065 31.68 13.48 14.44
N LEU A 1066 32.79 14.14 14.09
CA LEU A 1066 33.07 14.61 12.72
C LEU A 1066 33.26 13.45 11.73
N VAL A 1067 33.92 12.37 12.14
CA VAL A 1067 34.11 11.16 11.31
C VAL A 1067 32.77 10.44 11.09
N ALA A 1068 31.99 10.22 12.15
CA ALA A 1068 30.68 9.56 12.09
C ALA A 1068 29.69 10.34 11.19
N GLN A 1069 29.69 11.67 11.28
CA GLN A 1069 28.92 12.52 10.38
C GLN A 1069 29.33 12.35 8.90
N SER A 1070 30.63 12.19 8.64
CA SER A 1070 31.16 12.01 7.28
C SER A 1070 30.73 10.68 6.67
N VAL A 1071 30.69 9.61 7.48
CA VAL A 1071 30.12 8.30 7.08
C VAL A 1071 28.61 8.43 6.80
N GLY A 1072 27.88 9.17 7.64
CA GLY A 1072 26.45 9.42 7.43
C GLY A 1072 26.15 10.16 6.12
N LEU A 1073 26.94 11.18 5.79
CA LEU A 1073 26.86 11.89 4.51
C LEU A 1073 27.20 10.98 3.32
N LEU A 1074 28.20 10.11 3.44
CA LEU A 1074 28.55 9.14 2.40
C LEU A 1074 27.38 8.18 2.10
N ILE A 1075 26.79 7.60 3.15
CA ILE A 1075 25.64 6.70 3.03
C ILE A 1075 24.44 7.43 2.43
N GLY A 1076 24.16 8.66 2.90
CA GLY A 1076 23.09 9.50 2.39
C GLY A 1076 23.30 9.96 0.94
N ALA A 1077 24.55 10.20 0.52
CA ALA A 1077 24.88 10.53 -0.86
C ALA A 1077 24.65 9.32 -1.80
N ALA A 1078 25.03 8.13 -1.34
CA ALA A 1078 24.98 6.91 -2.13
C ALA A 1078 23.54 6.38 -2.33
N THR A 1079 22.69 6.46 -1.31
CA THR A 1079 21.43 5.69 -1.26
C THR A 1079 20.18 6.57 -1.07
N SER A 1080 18.99 5.97 -1.14
CA SER A 1080 17.71 6.60 -0.76
C SER A 1080 17.46 6.45 0.74
N VAL A 1081 16.60 7.28 1.35
CA VAL A 1081 16.34 7.31 2.81
C VAL A 1081 16.08 5.90 3.38
N GLN A 1082 15.20 5.12 2.74
CA GLN A 1082 14.84 3.77 3.21
C GLN A 1082 16.04 2.82 3.26
N ASN A 1083 16.88 2.85 2.23
CA ASN A 1083 18.07 2.00 2.15
C ASN A 1083 19.19 2.52 3.07
N ALA A 1084 19.28 3.83 3.24
CA ALA A 1084 20.29 4.51 4.06
C ALA A 1084 20.15 4.12 5.55
N VAL A 1085 18.91 4.08 6.07
CA VAL A 1085 18.61 3.67 7.44
C VAL A 1085 19.01 2.22 7.71
N PHE A 1086 18.86 1.32 6.73
CA PHE A 1086 19.29 -0.07 6.87
C PHE A 1086 20.81 -0.22 6.74
N LEU A 1087 21.44 0.53 5.83
CA LEU A 1087 22.87 0.42 5.56
C LEU A 1087 23.73 0.96 6.72
N ALA A 1088 23.26 2.00 7.44
CA ALA A 1088 24.02 2.62 8.53
C ALA A 1088 24.38 1.63 9.66
N PRO A 1089 23.45 0.85 10.26
CA PRO A 1089 23.82 -0.19 11.23
C PRO A 1089 24.68 -1.30 10.64
N VAL A 1090 24.41 -1.74 9.41
CA VAL A 1090 25.15 -2.82 8.74
C VAL A 1090 26.63 -2.47 8.56
N VAL A 1091 26.94 -1.20 8.25
CA VAL A 1091 28.31 -0.70 8.16
C VAL A 1091 28.92 -0.46 9.55
N SER A 1092 28.13 0.02 10.51
CA SER A 1092 28.64 0.44 11.83
C SER A 1092 28.94 -0.72 12.77
N ILE A 1093 28.13 -1.79 12.77
CA ILE A 1093 28.29 -2.93 13.69
C ILE A 1093 29.65 -3.65 13.50
N PRO A 1094 30.10 -3.99 12.28
CA PRO A 1094 31.41 -4.60 12.10
C PRO A 1094 32.55 -3.69 12.58
N ILE A 1095 32.50 -2.40 12.24
CA ILE A 1095 33.49 -1.40 12.69
C ILE A 1095 33.57 -1.34 14.22
N LEU A 1096 32.41 -1.46 14.88
CA LEU A 1096 32.27 -1.44 16.33
C LEU A 1096 32.83 -2.70 17.01
N LEU A 1097 32.63 -3.89 16.41
CA LEU A 1097 33.15 -5.15 16.97
C LEU A 1097 34.68 -5.16 17.01
N PHE A 1098 35.35 -4.57 16.01
CA PHE A 1098 36.81 -4.47 15.93
C PHE A 1098 37.39 -3.21 16.61
N SER A 1099 36.70 -2.65 17.60
CA SER A 1099 37.11 -1.44 18.33
C SER A 1099 38.14 -1.66 19.44
N GLY A 1100 38.41 -2.91 19.83
CA GLY A 1100 39.27 -3.24 20.98
C GLY A 1100 38.54 -3.30 22.34
N PHE A 1101 37.23 -3.01 22.39
CA PHE A 1101 36.42 -3.11 23.62
C PHE A 1101 35.85 -4.52 23.84
N PHE A 1102 35.27 -5.14 22.80
CA PHE A 1102 34.62 -6.46 22.91
C PHE A 1102 35.60 -7.63 22.78
N ILE A 1103 36.67 -7.44 22.01
CA ILE A 1103 37.69 -8.44 21.71
C ILE A 1103 39.03 -7.67 21.74
N SER A 1104 40.01 -8.18 22.50
CA SER A 1104 41.37 -7.62 22.53
C SER A 1104 42.07 -7.79 21.18
N LEU A 1105 42.94 -6.87 20.80
CA LEU A 1105 43.48 -6.82 19.44
C LEU A 1105 44.36 -8.04 19.12
N ASP A 1106 45.11 -8.53 20.10
CA ASP A 1106 45.96 -9.73 20.00
C ASP A 1106 45.18 -11.05 19.86
N THR A 1107 43.93 -11.11 20.34
CA THR A 1107 43.12 -12.34 20.24
C THR A 1107 42.39 -12.47 18.90
N ILE A 1108 42.40 -11.40 18.08
CA ILE A 1108 41.76 -11.41 16.75
C ILE A 1108 42.56 -12.34 15.83
N PRO A 1109 41.92 -13.30 15.14
CA PRO A 1109 42.60 -14.17 14.20
C PRO A 1109 43.35 -13.38 13.11
N PRO A 1110 44.57 -13.79 12.70
CA PRO A 1110 45.40 -13.02 11.76
C PRO A 1110 44.71 -12.62 10.45
N TYR A 1111 43.78 -13.46 9.96
CA TYR A 1111 43.04 -13.19 8.73
C TYR A 1111 41.96 -12.09 8.85
N LEU A 1112 41.53 -11.74 10.07
CA LEU A 1112 40.60 -10.63 10.35
C LEU A 1112 41.28 -9.40 10.94
N GLN A 1113 42.54 -9.51 11.38
CA GLN A 1113 43.24 -8.44 12.08
C GLN A 1113 43.31 -7.13 11.29
N TRP A 1114 43.37 -7.19 9.95
CA TRP A 1114 43.36 -6.01 9.08
C TRP A 1114 42.09 -5.13 9.22
N LEU A 1115 40.94 -5.72 9.59
CA LEU A 1115 39.68 -4.98 9.80
C LEU A 1115 39.76 -4.04 11.01
N SER A 1116 40.59 -4.35 12.00
CA SER A 1116 40.82 -3.47 13.16
C SER A 1116 41.47 -2.15 12.76
N TYR A 1117 42.32 -2.14 11.72
CA TYR A 1117 42.94 -0.92 11.21
C TYR A 1117 41.97 -0.02 10.42
N ILE A 1118 40.87 -0.58 9.93
CA ILE A 1118 39.79 0.17 9.26
C ILE A 1118 38.84 0.80 10.28
N SER A 1119 38.83 0.30 11.52
CA SER A 1119 37.94 0.81 12.55
C SER A 1119 38.41 2.15 13.09
N TYR A 1120 37.75 3.24 12.65
CA TYR A 1120 37.96 4.56 13.25
C TYR A 1120 37.50 4.64 14.72
N ILE A 1121 36.63 3.71 15.16
CA ILE A 1121 36.20 3.59 16.57
C ILE A 1121 37.37 3.09 17.43
N ARG A 1122 38.20 2.17 16.90
CA ARG A 1122 39.39 1.66 17.59
C ARG A 1122 40.35 2.79 17.99
N TYR A 1123 40.80 3.58 17.01
CA TYR A 1123 41.73 4.68 17.27
C TYR A 1123 41.15 5.71 18.25
N CYS A 1124 39.84 5.99 18.17
CA CYS A 1124 39.19 6.91 19.10
C CYS A 1124 39.09 6.35 20.52
N PHE A 1125 38.72 5.08 20.66
CA PHE A 1125 38.61 4.42 21.96
C PHE A 1125 39.98 4.30 22.64
N GLN A 1126 41.00 3.94 21.87
CA GLN A 1126 42.40 3.94 22.31
C GLN A 1126 42.86 5.35 22.73
N SER A 1127 42.52 6.39 21.96
CA SER A 1127 42.84 7.79 22.32
C SER A 1127 42.22 8.22 23.64
N VAL A 1128 40.96 7.85 23.89
CA VAL A 1128 40.24 8.20 25.12
C VAL A 1128 40.82 7.45 26.33
N LEU A 1129 41.11 6.15 26.18
CA LEU A 1129 41.72 5.35 27.24
C LEU A 1129 43.12 5.86 27.58
N LEU A 1130 43.96 6.10 26.58
CA LEU A 1130 45.29 6.68 26.78
C LEU A 1130 45.19 8.09 27.37
N GLY A 1131 44.28 8.93 26.90
CA GLY A 1131 44.07 10.27 27.45
C GLY A 1131 43.68 10.28 28.93
N ILE A 1132 42.95 9.27 29.40
CA ILE A 1132 42.45 9.19 30.78
C ILE A 1132 43.39 8.40 31.71
N TYR A 1133 44.03 7.33 31.25
CA TYR A 1133 44.85 6.44 32.09
C TYR A 1133 46.37 6.59 31.88
N SER A 1134 46.82 7.16 30.75
CA SER A 1134 48.25 7.44 30.53
C SER A 1134 48.68 8.77 31.18
N LEU A 1135 49.78 9.37 30.71
CA LEU A 1135 50.33 10.65 31.19
C LEU A 1135 50.67 10.64 32.69
N ASN A 1136 51.32 9.58 33.19
CA ASN A 1136 51.75 9.43 34.59
C ASN A 1136 50.63 9.69 35.62
N ARG A 1137 49.47 9.06 35.42
CA ARG A 1137 48.35 9.15 36.38
C ARG A 1137 48.75 8.48 37.71
N PRO A 1138 48.48 9.09 38.88
CA PRO A 1138 48.71 8.45 40.16
C PRO A 1138 47.81 7.21 40.34
N GLU A 1139 48.17 6.36 41.30
CA GLU A 1139 47.42 5.15 41.65
C GLU A 1139 45.94 5.45 41.93
N LEU A 1140 45.08 4.55 41.47
CA LEU A 1140 43.63 4.64 41.64
C LEU A 1140 43.22 4.25 43.07
N HIS A 1141 42.18 4.89 43.60
CA HIS A 1141 41.66 4.56 44.92
C HIS A 1141 40.97 3.18 44.90
N CYS A 1142 41.24 2.32 45.87
CA CYS A 1142 40.60 1.01 45.98
C CYS A 1142 40.11 0.74 47.41
N ASP A 1143 38.80 0.45 47.55
CA ASP A 1143 38.18 0.09 48.83
C ASP A 1143 38.34 -1.40 49.20
N LYS A 1144 38.85 -2.23 48.28
CA LYS A 1144 39.03 -3.68 48.46
C LYS A 1144 40.47 -4.01 48.86
N ILE A 1145 40.63 -5.07 49.66
CA ILE A 1145 41.93 -5.54 50.16
C ILE A 1145 42.88 -5.97 49.02
N PHE A 1146 42.35 -6.41 47.89
CA PHE A 1146 43.13 -6.78 46.70
C PHE A 1146 42.52 -6.16 45.44
N CYS A 1147 43.32 -5.35 44.74
CA CYS A 1147 42.97 -4.69 43.48
C CYS A 1147 44.11 -4.90 42.46
N PRO A 1148 43.92 -5.75 41.43
CA PRO A 1148 44.98 -6.02 40.45
C PRO A 1148 45.28 -4.84 39.51
N PHE A 1149 44.39 -3.84 39.41
CA PHE A 1149 44.51 -2.71 38.48
C PHE A 1149 44.62 -1.36 39.20
N GLN A 1150 45.32 -1.34 40.35
CA GLN A 1150 45.58 -0.10 41.08
C GLN A 1150 46.54 0.82 40.31
N GLU A 1151 47.49 0.24 39.58
CA GLU A 1151 48.34 0.96 38.63
C GLU A 1151 47.66 1.04 37.24
N PRO A 1152 47.41 2.25 36.70
CA PRO A 1152 46.74 2.42 35.41
C PRO A 1152 47.45 1.77 34.21
N GLN A 1153 48.78 1.59 34.27
CA GLN A 1153 49.54 0.97 33.18
C GLN A 1153 49.21 -0.52 33.01
N ASP A 1154 48.98 -1.24 34.10
CA ASP A 1154 48.64 -2.66 34.04
C ASP A 1154 47.27 -2.88 33.41
N PHE A 1155 46.32 -1.96 33.64
CA PHE A 1155 45.04 -1.96 32.94
C PHE A 1155 45.19 -1.70 31.43
N LEU A 1156 46.07 -0.79 31.02
CA LEU A 1156 46.34 -0.54 29.60
C LEU A 1156 47.02 -1.73 28.92
N ARG A 1157 47.83 -2.52 29.64
CA ARG A 1157 48.41 -3.77 29.13
C ARG A 1157 47.34 -4.84 28.94
N GLU A 1158 46.42 -4.99 29.90
CA GLU A 1158 45.30 -5.94 29.80
C GLU A 1158 44.36 -5.62 28.62
N MET A 1159 44.15 -4.33 28.34
CA MET A 1159 43.36 -3.87 27.20
C MET A 1159 44.13 -3.90 25.87
N ASP A 1160 45.40 -4.30 25.85
CA ASP A 1160 46.28 -4.34 24.67
C ASP A 1160 46.45 -2.95 24.00
N MET A 1161 46.65 -1.92 24.83
CA MET A 1161 46.77 -0.52 24.41
C MET A 1161 47.95 0.24 25.02
N ALA A 1162 48.79 -0.42 25.82
CA ALA A 1162 49.91 0.21 26.53
C ALA A 1162 50.94 0.87 25.60
N ASP A 1163 51.22 0.26 24.45
CA ASP A 1163 52.19 0.76 23.44
C ASP A 1163 51.56 1.78 22.46
N GLY A 1164 50.32 2.19 22.69
CA GLY A 1164 49.60 3.10 21.82
C GLY A 1164 50.14 4.53 21.82
N ASN A 1165 50.14 5.17 20.65
CA ASN A 1165 50.59 6.54 20.49
C ASN A 1165 49.43 7.48 20.10
N LEU A 1166 49.11 8.41 21.00
CA LEU A 1166 48.05 9.42 20.81
C LEU A 1166 48.20 10.20 19.49
N TYR A 1167 49.43 10.52 19.06
CA TYR A 1167 49.65 11.26 17.81
C TYR A 1167 49.22 10.46 16.58
N VAL A 1168 49.48 9.15 16.58
CA VAL A 1168 49.10 8.25 15.49
C VAL A 1168 47.58 8.11 15.43
N ASP A 1169 46.94 7.99 16.59
CA ASP A 1169 45.48 7.85 16.66
C ASP A 1169 44.76 9.11 16.13
N TYR A 1170 45.16 10.31 16.57
CA TYR A 1170 44.59 11.55 16.05
C TYR A 1170 44.88 11.76 14.56
N ALA A 1171 46.08 11.42 14.08
CA ALA A 1171 46.41 11.48 12.67
C ALA A 1171 45.54 10.52 11.83
N ALA A 1172 45.30 9.30 12.32
CA ALA A 1172 44.41 8.34 11.69
C ALA A 1172 42.96 8.85 11.65
N MET A 1173 42.45 9.44 12.74
CA MET A 1173 41.11 10.02 12.77
C MET A 1173 40.94 11.18 11.76
N TRP A 1174 41.93 12.08 11.66
CA TRP A 1174 41.93 13.12 10.62
C TRP A 1174 41.97 12.52 9.22
N ALA A 1175 42.78 11.49 8.98
CA ALA A 1175 42.84 10.80 7.71
C ALA A 1175 41.47 10.21 7.33
N PHE A 1176 40.79 9.51 8.24
CA PHE A 1176 39.43 9.00 8.01
C PHE A 1176 38.43 10.12 7.71
N PHE A 1177 38.48 11.24 8.44
CA PHE A 1177 37.63 12.39 8.17
C PHE A 1177 37.79 12.89 6.74
N PHE A 1178 39.02 13.13 6.28
CA PHE A 1178 39.27 13.61 4.92
C PHE A 1178 38.91 12.57 3.86
N VAL A 1179 39.27 11.30 4.05
CA VAL A 1179 38.96 10.22 3.11
C VAL A 1179 37.44 10.08 2.91
N PHE A 1180 36.66 9.97 3.99
CA PHE A 1180 35.21 9.84 3.86
C PHE A 1180 34.57 11.08 3.23
N ARG A 1181 35.07 12.29 3.54
CA ARG A 1181 34.57 13.54 2.92
C ARG A 1181 34.86 13.59 1.42
N VAL A 1182 36.05 13.19 0.99
CA VAL A 1182 36.45 13.16 -0.42
C VAL A 1182 35.65 12.09 -1.18
N VAL A 1183 35.54 10.88 -0.65
CA VAL A 1183 34.76 9.80 -1.27
C VAL A 1183 33.29 10.22 -1.40
N SER A 1184 32.69 10.80 -0.36
CA SER A 1184 31.30 11.27 -0.40
C SER A 1184 31.09 12.37 -1.46
N TYR A 1185 32.04 13.29 -1.62
CA TYR A 1185 32.01 14.29 -2.69
C TYR A 1185 32.01 13.62 -4.08
N TYR A 1186 32.89 12.66 -4.33
CA TYR A 1186 32.95 11.98 -5.62
C TYR A 1186 31.70 11.14 -5.90
N VAL A 1187 31.16 10.45 -4.90
CA VAL A 1187 29.89 9.71 -5.01
C VAL A 1187 28.75 10.67 -5.40
N LEU A 1188 28.65 11.83 -4.73
CA LEU A 1188 27.68 12.86 -5.07
C LEU A 1188 27.90 13.38 -6.50
N TYR A 1189 29.15 13.70 -6.86
CA TYR A 1189 29.52 14.20 -8.18
C TYR A 1189 29.18 13.22 -9.30
N PHE A 1190 29.59 11.95 -9.20
CA PHE A 1190 29.29 10.93 -10.20
C PHE A 1190 27.78 10.70 -10.33
N LYS A 1191 27.05 10.69 -9.22
CA LYS A 1191 25.59 10.52 -9.25
C LYS A 1191 24.89 11.71 -9.93
N MET A 1192 25.42 12.93 -9.77
CA MET A 1192 24.92 14.09 -10.49
C MET A 1192 25.30 14.09 -11.97
N VAL A 1193 26.50 13.63 -12.33
CA VAL A 1193 26.93 13.53 -13.74
C VAL A 1193 26.19 12.42 -14.47
N TYR A 1194 25.91 11.30 -13.80
CA TYR A 1194 25.15 10.18 -14.39
C TYR A 1194 23.67 10.51 -14.59
N ASN A 1195 23.08 11.28 -13.69
CA ASN A 1195 21.69 11.76 -13.80
C ASN A 1195 21.55 13.00 -14.73
N ARG A 1196 22.66 13.51 -15.26
CA ARG A 1196 22.73 14.69 -16.13
C ARG A 1196 22.84 14.27 -17.59
#